data_AF-A0A1H1PFE8-F1
#
_entry.id   AF-A0A1H1PFE8-F1
#
_cell.length_a   1.000
_cell.length_b   1.000
_cell.length_c   1.000
_cell.angle_alpha   90.00
_cell.angle_beta   90.00
_cell.angle_gamma   90.00
#
_symmetry.space_group_name_H-M   'P 1'
#
loop_
_entity.id
_entity.type
_entity.pdbx_description
1 polymer ?
#
loop_
_entity_poly.entity_id
_entity_poly.type
_entity_poly.pdbx_seq_one_letter_code
_entity_poly.pdbx_strand_id
1 'polypeptide(L)'
;MIGRDLPLASRLLLREWRAGELRIMLLALVIAVLVSTAISFFTDRLQRGMATRAAEFLGADMRISSREPLPAELLQEAIRSNLQHTDIVNFSSVTSSGSEMQLSSIKAVGAGYPLRGEVRTSQQAFGAEQVASGIPDSGTVWIEPRLLNVLGLEVGDQLEIGYAQLQIAALLTHEPDRAGDFYSLTPRVLMNLDDLPATRVVQPGSRVRYRLLVSGAEADLQNYRQWLEPRLGDHQRLTSVADDNRQIGSALERANQFLGLASIAAVVLAGVAVALSASRFASRHYDTSALLRCLGASRGRTLRLFLIQLLGLGILATVIGLLLGWLMQWGLVHLLRELLPPDLPPAGIKPLLVGSATGLIGLLGFALPPLLRLGRVSPLRVLRRELTPLPGSAWVIYGLALSGLSLLMWQFTGNLPMTLAVIFGGALAALLLGSLAWLLLQASGKRLRNAGLAWRLGSGQLLKQPTAAAGQILAFGLILMSMVVIFILRTELLDTWQAQLPDDAPNHFALNILPAEEPAFRQALADIGARSAPLYPVTQGRLTAINGEAVREHVTKDSPGERAINRDLSLTWAADLPADNQLREGQWWEELPASESHRVSVEAELADSLGVSLGDQLSFIISGATLEAEVSSIREVNWDNFTPNFYMVFSPGALDGKPSTLLTSFNLPADQREGLRELTRAFPAMTLLEVEAILEQLRDILDQVTLAVEYVLVFVLLAGFTVLFASLQSTLDSRLYEGALLRTLGARRDLLRKANRLEFSLLGALAGLLAIVAAELITWLLYRFALNLDWQPHYLLWLLVPIGGALLIGIAGALGTRAVVNQSPMQLINRGG
;
A
#
# COMPACT_ATOMS: atom_id res chain seq x y z
N MET A 1 -25.25 32.99 -30.73
CA MET A 1 -25.09 31.80 -31.61
C MET A 1 -25.18 30.46 -30.86
N ILE A 2 -24.57 30.29 -29.69
CA ILE A 2 -24.64 29.04 -28.88
C ILE A 2 -26.09 28.64 -28.50
N GLY A 3 -26.95 29.62 -28.22
CA GLY A 3 -28.35 29.38 -27.80
C GLY A 3 -29.27 28.68 -28.82
N ARG A 4 -28.96 28.74 -30.14
CA ARG A 4 -29.74 28.04 -31.18
C ARG A 4 -29.25 26.61 -31.44
N ASP A 5 -27.99 26.29 -31.12
CA ASP A 5 -27.40 24.98 -31.37
C ASP A 5 -27.67 24.00 -30.19
N LEU A 6 -27.81 24.51 -28.96
CA LEU A 6 -28.21 23.73 -27.75
C LEU A 6 -29.52 22.93 -27.88
N PRO A 7 -30.65 23.51 -28.32
CA PRO A 7 -31.91 22.76 -28.45
C PRO A 7 -31.84 21.71 -29.57
N LEU A 8 -31.07 21.96 -30.63
CA LEU A 8 -30.85 20.97 -31.68
C LEU A 8 -29.95 19.83 -31.19
N ALA A 9 -28.84 20.15 -30.53
CA ALA A 9 -27.90 19.18 -29.99
C ALA A 9 -28.56 18.26 -28.95
N SER A 10 -29.38 18.80 -28.05
CA SER A 10 -30.11 18.03 -27.02
C SER A 10 -31.19 17.12 -27.62
N ARG A 11 -31.96 17.59 -28.62
CA ARG A 11 -32.93 16.74 -29.34
C ARG A 11 -32.24 15.58 -30.07
N LEU A 12 -31.11 15.85 -30.73
CA LEU A 12 -30.31 14.83 -31.37
C LEU A 12 -29.77 13.84 -30.33
N LEU A 13 -29.21 14.31 -29.21
CA LEU A 13 -28.72 13.46 -28.12
C LEU A 13 -29.80 12.53 -27.56
N LEU A 14 -31.02 13.04 -27.33
CA LEU A 14 -32.15 12.24 -26.87
C LEU A 14 -32.58 11.18 -27.88
N ARG A 15 -32.51 11.50 -29.18
CA ARG A 15 -32.76 10.52 -30.25
C ARG A 15 -31.69 9.42 -30.24
N GLU A 16 -30.42 9.79 -30.15
CA GLU A 16 -29.31 8.84 -30.12
C GLU A 16 -29.32 7.97 -28.84
N TRP A 17 -29.76 8.53 -27.70
CA TRP A 17 -29.98 7.78 -26.47
C TRP A 17 -31.05 6.69 -26.64
N ARG A 18 -32.17 7.02 -27.28
CA ARG A 18 -33.25 6.06 -27.58
C ARG A 18 -32.81 4.98 -28.57
N ALA A 19 -31.94 5.33 -29.52
CA ALA A 19 -31.33 4.38 -30.45
C ALA A 19 -30.28 3.45 -29.78
N GLY A 20 -29.86 3.76 -28.55
CA GLY A 20 -28.94 2.94 -27.77
C GLY A 20 -27.45 3.15 -28.10
N GLU A 21 -27.12 4.09 -28.97
CA GLU A 21 -25.75 4.27 -29.48
C GLU A 21 -24.80 4.86 -28.44
N LEU A 22 -25.33 5.69 -27.54
CA LEU A 22 -24.57 6.41 -26.52
C LEU A 22 -24.38 5.61 -25.22
N ARG A 23 -25.09 4.49 -25.04
CA ARG A 23 -25.13 3.76 -23.76
C ARG A 23 -23.76 3.25 -23.31
N ILE A 24 -22.93 2.80 -24.25
CA ILE A 24 -21.61 2.22 -23.95
C ILE A 24 -20.58 3.29 -23.71
N MET A 25 -20.64 4.38 -24.48
CA MET A 25 -19.78 5.53 -24.23
C MET A 25 -20.10 6.14 -22.87
N LEU A 26 -21.39 6.27 -22.52
CA LEU A 26 -21.80 6.69 -21.18
C LEU A 26 -21.33 5.69 -20.12
N LEU A 27 -21.56 4.39 -20.29
CA LEU A 27 -21.12 3.36 -19.34
C LEU A 27 -19.60 3.40 -19.12
N ALA A 28 -18.81 3.51 -20.19
CA ALA A 28 -17.36 3.61 -20.11
C ALA A 28 -16.89 4.86 -19.35
N LEU A 29 -17.50 6.02 -19.61
CA LEU A 29 -17.19 7.26 -18.87
C LEU A 29 -17.65 7.19 -17.41
N VAL A 30 -18.84 6.63 -17.14
CA VAL A 30 -19.34 6.44 -15.77
C VAL A 30 -18.38 5.55 -14.99
N ILE A 31 -17.94 4.43 -15.58
CA ILE A 31 -16.99 3.52 -14.94
C ILE A 31 -15.62 4.18 -14.74
N ALA A 32 -15.12 4.95 -15.72
CA ALA A 32 -13.87 5.70 -15.56
C ALA A 32 -13.90 6.62 -14.32
N VAL A 33 -14.97 7.41 -14.19
CA VAL A 33 -15.14 8.34 -13.07
C VAL A 33 -15.40 7.60 -11.78
N LEU A 34 -16.30 6.60 -11.79
CA LEU A 34 -16.64 5.78 -10.62
C LEU A 34 -15.41 5.13 -10.02
N VAL A 35 -14.61 4.44 -10.82
CA VAL A 35 -13.42 3.73 -10.33
C VAL A 35 -12.39 4.70 -9.77
N SER A 36 -12.08 5.77 -10.50
CA SER A 36 -11.13 6.78 -10.03
C SER A 36 -11.60 7.46 -8.74
N THR A 37 -12.90 7.74 -8.62
CA THR A 37 -13.50 8.36 -7.43
C THR A 37 -13.52 7.40 -6.24
N ALA A 38 -13.93 6.16 -6.45
CA ALA A 38 -14.01 5.15 -5.40
C ALA A 38 -12.63 4.82 -4.81
N ILE A 39 -11.62 4.60 -5.67
CA ILE A 39 -10.25 4.37 -5.23
C ILE A 39 -9.71 5.61 -4.49
N SER A 40 -9.92 6.81 -5.02
CA SER A 40 -9.45 8.04 -4.36
C SER A 40 -10.10 8.26 -2.99
N PHE A 41 -11.39 7.96 -2.85
CA PHE A 41 -12.09 8.05 -1.56
C PHE A 41 -11.57 7.04 -0.56
N PHE A 42 -11.34 5.81 -1.02
CA PHE A 42 -10.78 4.76 -0.17
C PHE A 42 -9.37 5.10 0.30
N THR A 43 -8.47 5.48 -0.62
CA THR A 43 -7.10 5.87 -0.28
C THR A 43 -7.07 7.07 0.67
N ASP A 44 -7.88 8.10 0.43
CA ASP A 44 -7.97 9.28 1.32
C ASP A 44 -8.46 8.90 2.73
N ARG A 45 -9.50 8.06 2.84
CA ARG A 45 -10.00 7.57 4.14
C ARG A 45 -8.99 6.66 4.85
N LEU A 46 -8.32 5.78 4.12
CA LEU A 46 -7.30 4.90 4.68
C LEU A 46 -6.13 5.73 5.23
N GLN A 47 -5.62 6.69 4.45
CA GLN A 47 -4.54 7.58 4.88
C GLN A 47 -4.93 8.40 6.12
N ARG A 48 -6.15 8.97 6.14
CA ARG A 48 -6.63 9.73 7.32
C ARG A 48 -6.88 8.84 8.53
N GLY A 49 -7.47 7.67 8.34
CA GLY A 49 -7.70 6.70 9.42
C GLY A 49 -6.39 6.24 10.04
N MET A 50 -5.37 6.00 9.21
CA MET A 50 -4.03 5.64 9.66
C MET A 50 -3.31 6.81 10.33
N ALA A 51 -3.41 8.02 9.79
CA ALA A 51 -2.87 9.20 10.45
C ALA A 51 -3.47 9.39 11.84
N THR A 52 -4.78 9.11 11.99
CA THR A 52 -5.47 9.16 13.28
C THR A 52 -4.93 8.09 14.24
N ARG A 53 -4.81 6.83 13.80
CA ARG A 53 -4.23 5.74 14.61
C ARG A 53 -2.78 5.99 15.01
N ALA A 54 -1.97 6.50 14.09
CA ALA A 54 -0.58 6.83 14.38
C ALA A 54 -0.48 8.04 15.33
N ALA A 55 -1.42 8.99 15.26
CA ALA A 55 -1.51 10.07 16.24
C ALA A 55 -1.91 9.56 17.64
N GLU A 56 -2.78 8.54 17.72
CA GLU A 56 -3.08 7.84 18.99
C GLU A 56 -1.79 7.26 19.59
N PHE A 57 -0.95 6.58 18.80
CA PHE A 57 0.34 6.05 19.27
C PHE A 57 1.37 7.09 19.70
N LEU A 58 1.24 8.33 19.23
CA LEU A 58 2.10 9.42 19.66
C LEU A 58 1.51 10.16 20.88
N GLY A 59 0.23 9.90 21.19
CA GLY A 59 -0.57 10.65 22.16
C GLY A 59 -0.96 12.05 21.68
N ALA A 60 -0.60 12.41 20.44
CA ALA A 60 -0.75 13.74 19.82
C ALA A 60 -0.52 13.69 18.30
N ASP A 61 -0.85 14.77 17.58
CA ASP A 61 -0.50 14.89 16.15
C ASP A 61 1.00 15.19 15.93
N MET A 62 1.64 15.90 16.87
CA MET A 62 3.07 16.18 16.89
C MET A 62 3.65 16.16 18.32
N ARG A 63 4.91 15.76 18.45
CA ARG A 63 5.66 15.73 19.71
C ARG A 63 7.02 16.38 19.53
N ILE A 64 7.36 17.32 20.40
CA ILE A 64 8.72 17.84 20.54
C ILE A 64 9.33 17.20 21.77
N SER A 65 10.51 16.57 21.62
CA SER A 65 11.23 15.95 22.73
C SER A 65 12.58 16.62 22.95
N SER A 66 12.97 16.76 24.22
CA SER A 66 14.20 17.42 24.64
C SER A 66 14.77 16.78 25.91
N ARG A 67 16.08 16.86 26.10
CA ARG A 67 16.76 16.50 27.36
C ARG A 67 16.82 17.66 28.36
N GLU A 68 16.47 18.86 27.92
CA GLU A 68 16.39 20.08 28.71
C GLU A 68 14.96 20.65 28.68
N PRO A 69 14.56 21.46 29.68
CA PRO A 69 13.27 22.15 29.64
C PRO A 69 13.07 22.89 28.32
N LEU A 70 11.91 22.69 27.69
CA LEU A 70 11.60 23.31 26.41
C LEU A 70 11.42 24.84 26.57
N PRO A 71 11.90 25.65 25.62
CA PRO A 71 11.69 27.10 25.66
C PRO A 71 10.20 27.46 25.67
N ALA A 72 9.80 28.40 26.52
CA ALA A 72 8.41 28.86 26.63
C ALA A 72 7.86 29.44 25.31
N GLU A 73 8.73 29.89 24.41
CA GLU A 73 8.37 30.38 23.07
C GLU A 73 7.65 29.31 22.23
N LEU A 74 8.04 28.04 22.36
CA LEU A 74 7.43 26.93 21.62
C LEU A 74 5.97 26.71 22.00
N LEU A 75 5.70 26.79 23.31
CA LEU A 75 4.37 26.69 23.90
C LEU A 75 3.51 27.90 23.52
N GLN A 76 4.07 29.11 23.62
CA GLN A 76 3.36 30.35 23.26
C GLN A 76 2.94 30.37 21.79
N GLU A 77 3.78 29.87 20.89
CA GLU A 77 3.44 29.80 19.47
C GLU A 77 2.37 28.74 19.17
N ALA A 78 2.37 27.62 19.89
CA ALA A 78 1.29 26.63 19.81
C ALA A 78 -0.05 27.25 20.24
N ILE A 79 -0.06 28.02 21.34
CA ILE A 79 -1.24 28.76 21.80
C ILE A 79 -1.71 29.80 20.77
N ARG A 80 -0.79 30.57 20.19
CA ARG A 80 -1.12 31.56 19.13
C ARG A 80 -1.71 30.92 17.90
N SER A 81 -1.26 29.71 17.56
CA SER A 81 -1.74 28.91 16.44
C SER A 81 -3.04 28.17 16.78
N ASN A 82 -3.65 28.41 17.94
CA ASN A 82 -4.89 27.76 18.40
C ASN A 82 -4.77 26.22 18.46
N LEU A 83 -3.57 25.72 18.79
CA LEU A 83 -3.29 24.29 18.93
C LEU A 83 -3.50 23.86 20.38
N GLN A 84 -4.10 22.68 20.55
CA GLN A 84 -4.14 21.99 21.85
C GLN A 84 -2.72 21.53 22.18
N HIS A 85 -2.37 21.60 23.45
CA HIS A 85 -1.04 21.24 23.91
C HIS A 85 -1.07 20.63 25.31
N THR A 86 -0.09 19.82 25.63
CA THR A 86 0.19 19.38 27.01
C THR A 86 1.66 19.08 27.18
N ASP A 87 2.18 19.36 28.37
CA ASP A 87 3.54 19.03 28.76
C ASP A 87 3.61 17.64 29.40
N ILE A 88 4.71 16.96 29.18
CA ILE A 88 5.03 15.66 29.77
C ILE A 88 6.48 15.65 30.20
N VAL A 89 6.75 15.09 31.37
CA VAL A 89 8.10 14.88 31.89
C VAL A 89 8.30 13.42 32.24
N ASN A 90 9.25 12.78 31.56
CA ASN A 90 9.61 11.38 31.79
C ASN A 90 10.96 11.29 32.49
N PHE A 91 11.02 10.44 33.52
CA PHE A 91 12.26 10.14 34.26
C PHE A 91 12.17 8.75 34.87
N SER A 92 13.30 8.25 35.37
CA SER A 92 13.33 7.01 36.17
C SER A 92 13.65 7.37 37.61
N SER A 93 12.93 6.77 38.55
CA SER A 93 13.18 6.92 39.98
C SER A 93 12.80 5.64 40.72
N VAL A 94 13.35 5.48 41.92
CA VAL A 94 12.93 4.43 42.83
C VAL A 94 11.56 4.82 43.40
N THR A 95 10.62 3.90 43.31
CA THR A 95 9.35 3.96 44.03
C THR A 95 9.43 3.01 45.21
N SER A 96 8.88 3.41 46.35
CA SER A 96 8.98 2.63 47.58
C SER A 96 7.67 2.59 48.35
N SER A 97 7.52 1.55 49.16
CA SER A 97 6.51 1.50 50.21
C SER A 97 7.07 0.70 51.38
N GLY A 98 7.24 1.37 52.52
CA GLY A 98 7.90 0.77 53.69
C GLY A 98 9.34 0.35 53.39
N SER A 99 9.62 -0.96 53.41
CA SER A 99 10.96 -1.53 53.14
C SER A 99 11.18 -1.98 51.70
N GLU A 100 10.12 -2.08 50.89
CA GLU A 100 10.21 -2.55 49.51
C GLU A 100 10.50 -1.37 48.57
N MET A 101 11.40 -1.60 47.61
CA MET A 101 11.85 -0.59 46.65
C MET A 101 11.92 -1.16 45.25
N GLN A 102 11.37 -0.44 44.27
CA GLN A 102 11.42 -0.84 42.88
C GLN A 102 11.77 0.34 41.98
N LEU A 103 12.72 0.15 41.07
CA LEU A 103 12.98 1.14 40.03
C LEU A 103 11.80 1.20 39.06
N SER A 104 11.21 2.38 38.90
CA SER A 104 10.07 2.60 38.02
C SER A 104 10.34 3.75 37.05
N SER A 105 9.64 3.75 35.92
CA SER A 105 9.66 4.85 34.97
C SER A 105 8.45 5.74 35.21
N ILE A 106 8.70 6.92 35.76
CA ILE A 106 7.67 7.89 36.13
C ILE A 106 7.42 8.82 34.95
N LYS A 107 6.14 9.02 34.67
CA LYS A 107 5.63 9.92 33.67
C LYS A 107 4.70 10.93 34.33
N ALA A 108 5.14 12.17 34.39
CA ALA A 108 4.35 13.27 34.91
C ALA A 108 3.63 13.95 33.73
N VAL A 109 2.30 14.00 33.76
CA VAL A 109 1.47 14.49 32.65
C VAL A 109 0.67 15.72 33.01
N GLY A 110 0.66 16.69 32.10
CA GLY A 110 -0.17 17.89 32.21
C GLY A 110 -1.64 17.65 31.87
N ALA A 111 -2.48 18.64 32.19
CA ALA A 111 -3.90 18.60 31.89
C ALA A 111 -4.17 18.44 30.37
N GLY A 112 -5.13 17.59 30.03
CA GLY A 112 -5.47 17.30 28.62
C GLY A 112 -4.68 16.15 28.00
N TYR A 113 -3.75 15.52 28.71
CA TYR A 113 -3.15 14.27 28.26
C TYR A 113 -4.16 13.09 28.34
N PRO A 114 -4.16 12.18 27.34
CA PRO A 114 -3.51 12.31 26.04
C PRO A 114 -4.32 13.23 25.09
N LEU A 115 -3.66 13.94 24.17
CA LEU A 115 -4.37 14.77 23.17
C LEU A 115 -5.04 13.93 22.08
N ARG A 116 -4.49 12.73 21.82
CA ARG A 116 -5.00 11.72 20.89
C ARG A 116 -4.91 10.34 21.55
N GLY A 117 -5.90 9.49 21.30
CA GLY A 117 -5.99 8.17 21.93
C GLY A 117 -6.60 8.24 23.32
N GLU A 118 -6.55 7.12 24.04
CA GLU A 118 -7.21 6.96 25.34
C GLU A 118 -6.27 6.22 26.30
N VAL A 119 -6.26 6.65 27.56
CA VAL A 119 -5.63 5.89 28.65
C VAL A 119 -6.68 4.94 29.20
N ARG A 120 -6.32 3.68 29.43
CA ARG A 120 -7.21 2.70 30.09
C ARG A 120 -6.66 2.31 31.44
N THR A 121 -7.59 2.17 32.37
CA THR A 121 -7.29 1.75 33.73
C THR A 121 -8.19 0.60 34.16
N SER A 122 -7.77 -0.09 35.21
CA SER A 122 -8.59 -1.07 35.91
C SER A 122 -8.45 -0.89 37.43
N GLN A 123 -9.44 -1.39 38.16
CA GLN A 123 -9.43 -1.42 39.62
C GLN A 123 -8.77 -2.69 40.18
N GLN A 124 -8.56 -3.71 39.34
CA GLN A 124 -7.99 -5.00 39.72
C GLN A 124 -6.98 -5.47 38.66
N ALA A 125 -5.92 -6.15 39.09
CA ALA A 125 -4.94 -6.72 38.18
C ALA A 125 -5.61 -7.75 37.25
N PHE A 126 -5.45 -7.58 35.93
CA PHE A 126 -6.12 -8.40 34.91
C PHE A 126 -7.66 -8.35 34.95
N GLY A 127 -8.24 -7.30 35.55
CA GLY A 127 -9.69 -7.06 35.59
C GLY A 127 -10.23 -6.38 34.32
N ALA A 128 -11.53 -6.09 34.29
CA ALA A 128 -12.15 -5.36 33.18
C ALA A 128 -11.53 -3.95 33.01
N GLU A 129 -11.22 -3.58 31.77
CA GLU A 129 -10.67 -2.26 31.44
C GLU A 129 -11.77 -1.19 31.38
N GLN A 130 -11.41 0.02 31.78
CA GLN A 130 -12.24 1.22 31.67
C GLN A 130 -11.42 2.36 31.06
N VAL A 131 -12.04 3.14 30.17
CA VAL A 131 -11.43 4.36 29.62
C VAL A 131 -11.34 5.40 30.74
N ALA A 132 -10.14 5.93 30.98
CA ALA A 132 -9.89 6.88 32.04
C ALA A 132 -10.48 8.26 31.70
N SER A 133 -11.13 8.90 32.67
CA SER A 133 -11.65 10.26 32.54
C SER A 133 -10.56 11.29 32.88
N GLY A 134 -9.52 11.40 32.04
CA GLY A 134 -8.46 12.40 32.16
C GLY A 134 -7.13 11.85 32.66
N ILE A 135 -6.46 12.60 33.54
CA ILE A 135 -5.17 12.28 34.16
C ILE A 135 -5.36 11.98 35.67
N PRO A 136 -4.38 11.41 36.38
CA PRO A 136 -4.45 11.28 37.83
C PRO A 136 -4.70 12.64 38.50
N ASP A 137 -5.58 12.67 39.50
CA ASP A 137 -5.78 13.85 40.35
C ASP A 137 -4.48 14.15 41.12
N SER A 138 -4.24 15.43 41.46
CA SER A 138 -3.07 15.80 42.27
C SER A 138 -3.08 15.07 43.61
N GLY A 139 -1.93 14.51 43.98
CA GLY A 139 -1.76 13.63 45.14
C GLY A 139 -2.01 12.14 44.85
N THR A 140 -2.36 11.78 43.61
CA THR A 140 -2.63 10.39 43.21
C THR A 140 -1.78 9.92 42.04
N VAL A 141 -1.65 8.60 41.89
CA VAL A 141 -0.90 7.95 40.81
C VAL A 141 -1.65 6.75 40.23
N TRP A 142 -1.41 6.48 38.95
CA TRP A 142 -1.79 5.22 38.31
C TRP A 142 -0.56 4.39 38.02
N ILE A 143 -0.61 3.11 38.35
CA ILE A 143 0.57 2.24 38.29
C ILE A 143 0.28 0.97 37.51
N GLU A 144 1.30 0.37 36.90
CA GLU A 144 1.14 -0.94 36.30
C GLU A 144 0.80 -2.03 37.33
N PRO A 145 -0.03 -3.04 36.97
CA PRO A 145 -0.37 -4.16 37.86
C PRO A 145 0.85 -4.90 38.44
N ARG A 146 1.96 -4.98 37.70
CA ARG A 146 3.21 -5.60 38.15
C ARG A 146 3.80 -4.90 39.37
N LEU A 147 3.63 -3.58 39.50
CA LEU A 147 4.20 -2.83 40.61
C LEU A 147 3.52 -3.15 41.94
N LEU A 148 2.21 -3.47 41.92
CA LEU A 148 1.50 -3.99 43.09
C LEU A 148 2.14 -5.27 43.63
N ASN A 149 2.42 -6.22 42.74
CA ASN A 149 2.96 -7.53 43.13
C ASN A 149 4.39 -7.42 43.69
N VAL A 150 5.21 -6.53 43.12
CA VAL A 150 6.60 -6.35 43.56
C VAL A 150 6.67 -5.63 44.91
N LEU A 151 5.82 -4.62 45.12
CA LEU A 151 5.81 -3.83 46.36
C LEU A 151 4.84 -4.35 47.43
N GLY A 152 4.05 -5.38 47.12
CA GLY A 152 3.03 -5.94 48.01
C GLY A 152 1.89 -4.96 48.33
N LEU A 153 1.46 -4.16 47.36
CA LEU A 153 0.47 -3.09 47.52
C LEU A 153 -0.89 -3.45 46.91
N GLU A 154 -1.93 -2.73 47.35
CA GLU A 154 -3.27 -2.75 46.76
C GLU A 154 -3.66 -1.34 46.25
N VAL A 155 -4.72 -1.26 45.41
CA VAL A 155 -5.27 0.02 44.99
C VAL A 155 -5.85 0.73 46.22
N GLY A 156 -5.46 1.98 46.44
CA GLY A 156 -5.80 2.78 47.63
C GLY A 156 -4.63 2.99 48.59
N ASP A 157 -3.57 2.20 48.49
CA ASP A 157 -2.36 2.34 49.31
C ASP A 157 -1.48 3.53 48.88
N GLN A 158 -0.49 3.87 49.71
CA GLN A 158 0.48 4.92 49.42
C GLN A 158 1.72 4.38 48.72
N LEU A 159 2.18 5.13 47.72
CA LEU A 159 3.43 4.93 47.00
C LEU A 159 4.32 6.16 47.19
N GLU A 160 5.56 5.94 47.58
CA GLU A 160 6.56 6.99 47.71
C GLU A 160 7.34 7.15 46.41
N ILE A 161 7.50 8.39 45.95
CA ILE A 161 8.31 8.75 44.79
C ILE A 161 9.24 9.90 45.19
N GLY A 162 10.50 9.57 45.45
CA GLY A 162 11.44 10.53 46.01
C GLY A 162 10.96 11.02 47.39
N TYR A 163 10.60 12.31 47.49
CA TYR A 163 10.08 12.92 48.72
C TYR A 163 8.54 13.04 48.77
N ALA A 164 7.84 12.64 47.72
CA ALA A 164 6.37 12.73 47.67
C ALA A 164 5.74 11.39 48.09
N GLN A 165 4.65 11.47 48.85
CA GLN A 165 3.75 10.36 49.16
C GLN A 165 2.46 10.54 48.35
N LEU A 166 2.15 9.59 47.47
CA LEU A 166 1.03 9.67 46.55
C LEU A 166 0.14 8.43 46.70
N GLN A 167 -1.17 8.59 46.56
CA GLN A 167 -2.12 7.48 46.68
C GLN A 167 -2.31 6.75 45.35
N ILE A 168 -2.31 5.42 45.36
CA ILE A 168 -2.61 4.61 44.17
C ILE A 168 -4.12 4.68 43.91
N ALA A 169 -4.52 5.38 42.85
CA ALA A 169 -5.94 5.57 42.51
C ALA A 169 -6.48 4.51 41.54
N ALA A 170 -5.64 3.98 40.65
CA ALA A 170 -6.03 2.97 39.66
C ALA A 170 -4.81 2.23 39.09
N LEU A 171 -5.07 1.12 38.39
CA LEU A 171 -4.05 0.39 37.66
C LEU A 171 -4.04 0.81 36.20
N LEU A 172 -2.87 1.20 35.70
CA LEU A 172 -2.65 1.56 34.30
C LEU A 172 -2.53 0.29 33.46
N THR A 173 -3.53 0.01 32.61
CA THR A 173 -3.52 -1.16 31.72
C THR A 173 -3.07 -0.80 30.31
N HIS A 174 -3.41 0.40 29.83
CA HIS A 174 -3.03 0.88 28.50
C HIS A 174 -2.60 2.35 28.51
N GLU A 175 -1.46 2.63 27.88
CA GLU A 175 -0.89 3.98 27.67
C GLU A 175 -0.64 4.18 26.17
N PRO A 176 -1.26 5.19 25.53
CA PRO A 176 -1.21 5.33 24.07
C PRO A 176 0.19 5.63 23.50
N ASP A 177 1.00 6.47 24.14
CA ASP A 177 2.33 6.90 23.67
C ASP A 177 3.52 6.11 24.24
N ARG A 178 3.26 4.88 24.68
CA ARG A 178 4.29 3.97 25.20
C ARG A 178 5.22 3.43 24.10
N ALA A 179 4.71 3.31 22.87
CA ALA A 179 5.42 2.70 21.74
C ALA A 179 6.79 3.34 21.45
N GLY A 180 7.00 4.64 21.74
CA GLY A 180 8.30 5.28 21.54
C GLY A 180 9.43 4.79 22.47
N ASP A 181 9.10 4.12 23.58
CA ASP A 181 10.03 3.59 24.59
C ASP A 181 9.86 2.06 24.76
N PHE A 182 9.71 1.30 23.67
CA PHE A 182 9.58 -0.19 23.65
C PHE A 182 10.57 -0.94 24.56
N TYR A 183 11.73 -0.35 24.86
CA TYR A 183 12.80 -0.94 25.66
C TYR A 183 12.76 -0.57 27.16
N SER A 184 11.75 0.16 27.66
CA SER A 184 11.65 0.44 29.09
C SER A 184 11.14 -0.80 29.85
N LEU A 185 12.08 -1.62 30.34
CA LEU A 185 11.81 -2.83 31.13
C LEU A 185 11.25 -2.54 32.54
N THR A 186 11.30 -1.27 32.97
CA THR A 186 10.81 -0.82 34.29
C THR A 186 9.30 -0.60 34.29
N PRO A 187 8.60 -0.89 35.41
CA PRO A 187 7.17 -0.60 35.54
C PRO A 187 6.85 0.89 35.37
N ARG A 188 5.75 1.22 34.68
CA ARG A 188 5.25 2.58 34.51
C ARG A 188 4.47 3.06 35.74
N VAL A 189 4.74 4.32 36.12
CA VAL A 189 3.92 5.11 37.03
C VAL A 189 3.51 6.40 36.33
N LEU A 190 2.21 6.65 36.22
CA LEU A 190 1.65 7.89 35.70
C LEU A 190 1.26 8.77 36.89
N MET A 191 1.73 10.02 36.90
CA MET A 191 1.44 11.02 37.95
C MET A 191 1.01 12.35 37.34
N ASN A 192 0.38 13.20 38.14
CA ASN A 192 0.07 14.56 37.76
C ASN A 192 1.36 15.41 37.66
N LEU A 193 1.48 16.25 36.63
CA LEU A 193 2.63 17.16 36.47
C LEU A 193 2.80 18.14 37.64
N ASP A 194 1.70 18.55 38.28
CA ASP A 194 1.71 19.47 39.41
C ASP A 194 2.37 18.86 40.67
N ASP A 195 2.42 17.53 40.77
CA ASP A 195 3.04 16.82 41.90
C ASP A 195 4.57 16.64 41.70
N LEU A 196 5.08 16.85 40.48
CA LEU A 196 6.50 16.65 40.15
C LEU A 196 7.46 17.45 41.05
N PRO A 197 7.24 18.74 41.35
CA PRO A 197 8.13 19.50 42.23
C PRO A 197 8.20 18.94 43.65
N ALA A 198 7.11 18.36 44.16
CA ALA A 198 7.07 17.77 45.51
C ALA A 198 7.99 16.55 45.64
N THR A 199 8.22 15.81 44.55
CA THR A 199 9.10 14.63 44.54
C THR A 199 10.57 14.97 44.79
N ARG A 200 11.01 16.19 44.40
CA ARG A 200 12.43 16.64 44.37
C ARG A 200 13.40 15.69 43.67
N VAL A 201 12.91 14.85 42.76
CA VAL A 201 13.74 13.88 41.99
C VAL A 201 14.45 14.55 40.82
N VAL A 202 13.88 15.64 40.28
CA VAL A 202 14.49 16.43 39.22
C VAL A 202 15.53 17.37 39.82
N GLN A 203 16.80 17.01 39.68
CA GLN A 203 17.96 17.77 40.16
C GLN A 203 18.99 17.92 39.04
N PRO A 204 19.98 18.84 39.17
CA PRO A 204 21.10 18.90 38.23
C PRO A 204 21.79 17.53 38.11
N GLY A 205 21.91 17.02 36.88
CA GLY A 205 22.45 15.69 36.59
C GLY A 205 21.39 14.58 36.46
N SER A 206 20.13 14.82 36.83
CA SER A 206 19.04 13.88 36.58
C SER A 206 18.81 13.69 35.07
N ARG A 207 18.61 12.44 34.64
CA ARG A 207 18.26 12.12 33.25
C ARG A 207 16.76 12.26 33.05
N VAL A 208 16.35 13.45 32.62
CA VAL A 208 14.95 13.80 32.39
C VAL A 208 14.70 14.02 30.90
N ARG A 209 13.53 13.61 30.42
CA ARG A 209 13.09 13.87 29.06
C ARG A 209 11.81 14.70 29.10
N TYR A 210 11.91 15.92 28.58
CA TYR A 210 10.79 16.84 28.44
C TYR A 210 10.13 16.61 27.08
N ARG A 211 8.80 16.58 27.06
CA ARG A 211 8.01 16.40 25.85
C ARG A 211 6.89 17.44 25.83
N LEU A 212 6.73 18.12 24.71
CA LEU A 212 5.57 18.96 24.41
C LEU A 212 4.75 18.25 23.35
N LEU A 213 3.51 17.92 23.68
CA LEU A 213 2.53 17.35 22.76
C LEU A 213 1.69 18.48 22.17
N VAL A 214 1.41 18.40 20.86
CA VAL A 214 0.63 19.40 20.12
C VAL A 214 -0.37 18.71 19.19
N SER A 215 -1.62 19.14 19.19
CA SER A 215 -2.69 18.62 18.33
C SER A 215 -3.64 19.72 17.86
N GLY A 216 -4.23 19.59 16.68
CA GLY A 216 -5.10 20.64 16.14
C GLY A 216 -5.50 20.44 14.68
N ALA A 217 -5.91 21.53 14.02
CA ALA A 217 -6.25 21.49 12.60
C ALA A 217 -4.98 21.33 11.74
N GLU A 218 -5.09 20.56 10.66
CA GLU A 218 -3.95 20.20 9.79
C GLU A 218 -3.20 21.43 9.25
N ALA A 219 -3.93 22.50 8.88
CA ALA A 219 -3.33 23.73 8.38
C ALA A 219 -2.49 24.45 9.44
N ASP A 220 -2.98 24.51 10.68
CA ASP A 220 -2.30 25.19 11.79
C ASP A 220 -1.07 24.39 12.24
N LEU A 221 -1.19 23.06 12.27
CA LEU A 221 -0.08 22.14 12.52
C LEU A 221 1.04 22.29 11.47
N GLN A 222 0.69 22.41 10.19
CA GLN A 222 1.69 22.61 9.11
C GLN A 222 2.41 23.96 9.25
N ASN A 223 1.68 25.03 9.58
CA ASN A 223 2.28 26.35 9.80
C ASN A 223 3.23 26.32 11.01
N TYR A 224 2.80 25.70 12.12
CA TYR A 224 3.62 25.52 13.31
C TYR A 224 4.89 24.71 13.02
N ARG A 225 4.78 23.61 12.25
CA ARG A 225 5.92 22.79 11.83
C ARG A 225 6.94 23.59 11.01
N GLN A 226 6.48 24.32 9.99
CA GLN A 226 7.36 25.16 9.15
C GLN A 226 8.08 26.25 9.94
N TRP A 227 7.44 26.78 10.98
CA TRP A 227 8.06 27.72 11.90
C TRP A 227 9.07 27.05 12.85
N LEU A 228 8.75 25.85 13.34
CA LEU A 228 9.53 25.12 14.34
C LEU A 228 10.82 24.51 13.79
N GLU A 229 10.75 23.83 12.65
CA GLU A 229 11.87 23.07 12.06
C GLU A 229 13.20 23.84 11.98
N PRO A 230 13.26 25.10 11.48
CA PRO A 230 14.52 25.85 11.42
C PRO A 230 15.04 26.34 12.78
N ARG A 231 14.25 26.18 13.86
CA ARG A 231 14.55 26.68 15.22
C ARG A 231 14.87 25.57 16.22
N LEU A 232 14.80 24.31 15.82
CA LEU A 232 15.13 23.18 16.69
C LEU A 232 16.63 23.20 17.04
N GLY A 233 16.94 23.15 18.34
CA GLY A 233 18.31 22.99 18.81
C GLY A 233 18.83 21.55 18.65
N ASP A 234 20.14 21.34 18.74
CA ASP A 234 20.77 20.01 18.59
C ASP A 234 20.26 18.95 19.59
N HIS A 235 19.72 19.38 20.74
CA HIS A 235 19.16 18.51 21.79
C HIS A 235 17.64 18.30 21.67
N GLN A 236 17.01 18.86 20.64
CA GLN A 236 15.57 18.83 20.42
C GLN A 236 15.26 17.98 19.20
N ARG A 237 14.21 17.16 19.31
CA ARG A 237 13.74 16.32 18.21
C ARG A 237 12.25 16.46 18.04
N LEU A 238 11.84 16.89 16.86
CA LEU A 238 10.46 16.84 16.42
C LEU A 238 10.15 15.42 15.94
N THR A 239 9.03 14.88 16.40
CA THR A 239 8.46 13.63 15.93
C THR A 239 7.04 13.91 15.50
N SER A 240 6.73 13.60 14.25
CA SER A 240 5.37 13.67 13.71
C SER A 240 4.85 12.27 13.38
N VAL A 241 3.54 12.17 13.19
CA VAL A 241 2.87 10.96 12.70
C VAL A 241 3.51 10.39 11.42
N ALA A 242 4.10 11.23 10.57
CA ALA A 242 4.77 10.79 9.35
C ALA A 242 6.18 10.18 9.59
N ASP A 243 6.84 10.52 10.71
CA ASP A 243 8.26 10.21 10.94
C ASP A 243 8.48 8.97 11.83
N ASP A 244 7.56 8.65 12.76
CA ASP A 244 7.76 7.59 13.77
C ASP A 244 7.53 6.17 13.22
N ASN A 245 6.73 6.02 12.16
CA ASN A 245 6.27 4.73 11.64
C ASN A 245 7.03 4.26 10.39
N ARG A 246 8.37 4.35 10.33
CA ARG A 246 9.13 3.92 9.13
C ARG A 246 8.82 2.47 8.67
N GLN A 247 8.54 1.54 9.60
CA GLN A 247 8.17 0.16 9.25
C GLN A 247 6.74 0.05 8.69
N ILE A 248 5.72 0.57 9.38
CA ILE A 248 4.32 0.58 8.90
C ILE A 248 4.16 1.46 7.65
N GLY A 249 4.86 2.59 7.61
CA GLY A 249 4.89 3.54 6.51
C GLY A 249 5.42 2.91 5.23
N SER A 250 6.38 1.98 5.30
CA SER A 250 6.86 1.27 4.11
C SER A 250 5.81 0.32 3.52
N ALA A 251 5.08 -0.43 4.35
CA ALA A 251 4.00 -1.31 3.91
C ALA A 251 2.82 -0.51 3.34
N LEU A 252 2.47 0.61 3.97
CA LEU A 252 1.43 1.53 3.48
C LEU A 252 1.84 2.27 2.21
N GLU A 253 3.11 2.65 2.08
CA GLU A 253 3.63 3.27 0.86
C GLU A 253 3.57 2.25 -0.29
N ARG A 254 3.94 0.99 -0.05
CA ARG A 254 3.75 -0.11 -1.02
C ARG A 254 2.28 -0.31 -1.38
N ALA A 255 1.37 -0.30 -0.41
CA ALA A 255 -0.07 -0.40 -0.65
C ALA A 255 -0.60 0.80 -1.46
N ASN A 256 -0.17 2.03 -1.14
CA ASN A 256 -0.53 3.24 -1.88
C ASN A 256 -0.02 3.17 -3.33
N GLN A 257 1.22 2.73 -3.54
CA GLN A 257 1.78 2.52 -4.88
C GLN A 257 0.98 1.48 -5.66
N PHE A 258 0.60 0.37 -5.03
CA PHE A 258 -0.25 -0.65 -5.64
C PHE A 258 -1.63 -0.10 -6.04
N LEU A 259 -2.32 0.58 -5.12
CA LEU A 259 -3.63 1.20 -5.38
C LEU A 259 -3.54 2.25 -6.51
N GLY A 260 -2.44 3.01 -6.53
CA GLY A 260 -2.12 3.95 -7.60
C GLY A 260 -1.97 3.26 -8.96
N LEU A 261 -1.15 2.21 -9.05
CA LEU A 261 -0.94 1.43 -10.27
C LEU A 261 -2.24 0.81 -10.80
N ALA A 262 -3.06 0.25 -9.92
CA ALA A 262 -4.32 -0.35 -10.30
C ALA A 262 -5.37 0.70 -10.74
N SER A 263 -5.37 1.89 -10.10
CA SER A 263 -6.17 3.04 -10.55
C SER A 263 -5.80 3.48 -11.96
N ILE A 264 -4.49 3.60 -12.25
CA ILE A 264 -3.98 3.96 -13.58
C ILE A 264 -4.40 2.91 -14.61
N ALA A 265 -4.24 1.63 -14.31
CA ALA A 265 -4.68 0.55 -15.18
C ALA A 265 -6.17 0.67 -15.50
N ALA A 266 -7.02 0.88 -14.50
CA ALA A 266 -8.45 1.06 -14.70
C ALA A 266 -8.80 2.29 -15.55
N VAL A 267 -8.12 3.43 -15.32
CA VAL A 267 -8.32 4.67 -16.10
C VAL A 267 -7.89 4.49 -17.55
N VAL A 268 -6.74 3.85 -17.80
CA VAL A 268 -6.27 3.55 -19.17
C VAL A 268 -7.25 2.64 -19.88
N LEU A 269 -7.71 1.56 -19.23
CA LEU A 269 -8.71 0.65 -19.79
C LEU A 269 -10.00 1.40 -20.12
N ALA A 270 -10.53 2.18 -19.18
CA ALA A 270 -11.73 2.97 -19.43
C ALA A 270 -11.52 3.98 -20.58
N GLY A 271 -10.35 4.61 -20.67
CA GLY A 271 -9.94 5.47 -21.77
C GLY A 271 -9.98 4.76 -23.13
N VAL A 272 -9.47 3.53 -23.22
CA VAL A 272 -9.55 2.69 -24.44
C VAL A 272 -11.01 2.37 -24.80
N ALA A 273 -11.86 2.02 -23.83
CA ALA A 273 -13.29 1.81 -24.07
C ALA A 273 -13.98 3.08 -24.62
N VAL A 274 -13.65 4.24 -24.06
CA VAL A 274 -14.14 5.54 -24.50
C VAL A 274 -13.67 5.83 -25.93
N ALA A 275 -12.39 5.60 -26.25
CA ALA A 275 -11.85 5.79 -27.61
C ALA A 275 -12.56 4.91 -28.65
N LEU A 276 -12.75 3.62 -28.35
CA LEU A 276 -13.43 2.67 -29.23
C LEU A 276 -14.90 3.06 -29.44
N SER A 277 -15.59 3.44 -28.36
CA SER A 277 -16.99 3.85 -28.40
C SER A 277 -17.17 5.16 -29.17
N ALA A 278 -16.31 6.16 -28.93
CA ALA A 278 -16.32 7.44 -29.63
C ALA A 278 -15.95 7.30 -31.10
N SER A 279 -15.01 6.40 -31.43
CA SER A 279 -14.65 6.08 -32.82
C SER A 279 -15.83 5.47 -33.59
N ARG A 280 -16.59 4.58 -32.95
CA ARG A 280 -17.80 4.01 -33.53
C ARG A 280 -18.92 5.05 -33.65
N PHE A 281 -19.11 5.87 -32.63
CA PHE A 281 -20.09 6.96 -32.67
C PHE A 281 -19.78 7.91 -33.84
N ALA A 282 -18.52 8.31 -34.00
CA ALA A 282 -18.08 9.11 -35.14
C ALA A 282 -18.28 8.39 -36.47
N SER A 283 -18.01 7.08 -36.55
CA SER A 283 -18.15 6.33 -37.80
C SER A 283 -19.58 6.28 -38.33
N ARG A 284 -20.57 6.10 -37.45
CA ARG A 284 -21.99 6.13 -37.78
C ARG A 284 -22.49 7.53 -38.16
N HIS A 285 -21.93 8.56 -37.55
CA HIS A 285 -22.38 9.94 -37.73
C HIS A 285 -21.70 10.68 -38.89
N TYR A 286 -20.76 10.04 -39.60
CA TYR A 286 -20.11 10.70 -40.72
C TYR A 286 -21.09 11.06 -41.84
N ASP A 287 -22.08 10.21 -42.14
CA ASP A 287 -23.05 10.48 -43.21
C ASP A 287 -24.04 11.58 -42.79
N THR A 288 -24.47 11.57 -41.53
CA THR A 288 -25.26 12.67 -40.94
C THR A 288 -24.49 13.99 -40.97
N SER A 289 -23.19 13.97 -40.67
CA SER A 289 -22.34 15.16 -40.76
C SER A 289 -22.25 15.68 -42.20
N ALA A 290 -22.08 14.77 -43.18
CA ALA A 290 -22.04 15.13 -44.59
C ALA A 290 -23.38 15.76 -45.05
N LEU A 291 -24.52 15.17 -44.66
CA LEU A 291 -25.86 15.70 -44.95
C LEU A 291 -26.07 17.10 -44.34
N LEU A 292 -25.69 17.31 -43.08
CA LEU A 292 -25.77 18.63 -42.44
C LEU A 292 -24.93 19.67 -43.20
N ARG A 293 -23.75 19.26 -43.70
CA ARG A 293 -22.89 20.14 -44.52
C ARG A 293 -23.48 20.42 -45.90
N CYS A 294 -24.14 19.45 -46.55
CA CYS A 294 -24.89 19.67 -47.79
C CYS A 294 -26.04 20.66 -47.59
N LEU A 295 -26.68 20.63 -46.42
CA LEU A 295 -27.75 21.56 -46.01
C LEU A 295 -27.24 22.94 -45.54
N GLY A 296 -25.95 23.24 -45.73
CA GLY A 296 -25.36 24.56 -45.43
C GLY A 296 -24.76 24.72 -44.04
N ALA A 297 -24.63 23.66 -43.23
CA ALA A 297 -23.94 23.75 -41.95
C ALA A 297 -22.42 23.96 -42.15
N SER A 298 -21.86 25.00 -41.52
CA SER A 298 -20.42 25.23 -41.52
C SER A 298 -19.67 24.18 -40.68
N ARG A 299 -18.39 23.93 -41.01
CA ARG A 299 -17.52 23.00 -40.26
C ARG A 299 -17.51 23.30 -38.75
N GLY A 300 -17.42 24.57 -38.36
CA GLY A 300 -17.42 24.99 -36.96
C GLY A 300 -18.74 24.71 -36.27
N ARG A 301 -19.88 24.90 -36.97
CA ARG A 301 -21.21 24.62 -36.43
C ARG A 301 -21.45 23.13 -36.25
N THR A 302 -21.09 22.31 -37.22
CA THR A 302 -21.20 20.84 -37.11
C THR A 302 -20.33 20.29 -35.99
N LEU A 303 -19.09 20.76 -35.87
CA LEU A 303 -18.22 20.36 -34.76
C LEU A 303 -18.78 20.78 -33.40
N ARG A 304 -19.30 22.01 -33.28
CA ARG A 304 -19.91 22.51 -32.04
C ARG A 304 -21.11 21.67 -31.61
N LEU A 305 -21.96 21.23 -32.54
CA LEU A 305 -23.09 20.37 -32.23
C LEU A 305 -22.65 19.06 -31.56
N PHE A 306 -21.66 18.37 -32.14
CA PHE A 306 -21.14 17.12 -31.58
C PHE A 306 -20.33 17.36 -30.29
N LEU A 307 -19.63 18.50 -30.17
CA LEU A 307 -18.92 18.86 -28.94
C LEU A 307 -19.89 19.09 -27.77
N ILE A 308 -21.02 19.77 -28.01
CA ILE A 308 -22.07 19.96 -27.00
C ILE A 308 -22.66 18.62 -26.56
N GLN A 309 -22.88 17.68 -27.50
CA GLN A 309 -23.34 16.34 -27.16
C GLN A 309 -22.32 15.58 -26.32
N LEU A 310 -21.04 15.65 -26.69
CA LEU A 310 -19.95 15.03 -25.95
C LEU A 310 -19.84 15.60 -24.53
N LEU A 311 -19.87 16.93 -24.37
CA LEU A 311 -19.83 17.60 -23.08
C LEU A 311 -21.05 17.25 -22.22
N GLY A 312 -22.25 17.24 -22.81
CA GLY A 312 -23.48 16.85 -22.08
C GLY A 312 -23.41 15.41 -21.57
N LEU A 313 -22.88 14.50 -22.39
CA LEU A 313 -22.67 13.10 -21.99
C LEU A 313 -21.56 12.97 -20.94
N GLY A 314 -20.47 13.74 -21.07
CA GLY A 314 -19.40 13.82 -20.09
C GLY A 314 -19.88 14.31 -18.73
N ILE A 315 -20.62 15.41 -18.68
CA ILE A 315 -21.20 15.94 -17.44
C ILE A 315 -22.13 14.91 -16.79
N LEU A 316 -23.01 14.29 -17.58
CA LEU A 316 -23.91 13.25 -17.07
C LEU A 316 -23.12 12.06 -16.51
N ALA A 317 -22.10 11.61 -17.24
CA ALA A 317 -21.23 10.51 -16.80
C ALA A 317 -20.48 10.85 -15.51
N THR A 318 -19.96 12.07 -15.42
CA THR A 318 -19.24 12.55 -14.24
C THR A 318 -20.16 12.63 -13.03
N VAL A 319 -21.37 13.21 -13.16
CA VAL A 319 -22.33 13.28 -12.05
C VAL A 319 -22.72 11.88 -11.56
N ILE A 320 -23.06 10.98 -12.48
CA ILE A 320 -23.43 9.59 -12.12
C ILE A 320 -22.22 8.86 -11.52
N GLY A 321 -21.04 8.98 -12.12
CA GLY A 321 -19.82 8.32 -11.65
C GLY A 321 -19.38 8.81 -10.27
N LEU A 322 -19.43 10.12 -10.02
CA LEU A 322 -19.13 10.70 -8.71
C LEU A 322 -20.14 10.24 -7.66
N LEU A 323 -21.44 10.23 -7.99
CA LEU A 323 -22.49 9.76 -7.08
C LEU A 323 -22.32 8.28 -6.74
N LEU A 324 -22.07 7.44 -7.74
CA LEU A 324 -21.83 6.01 -7.52
C LEU A 324 -20.53 5.75 -6.74
N GLY A 325 -19.46 6.48 -7.04
CA GLY A 325 -18.21 6.40 -6.27
C GLY A 325 -18.39 6.85 -4.82
N TRP A 326 -19.14 7.94 -4.60
CA TRP A 326 -19.51 8.41 -3.27
C TRP A 326 -20.43 7.45 -2.52
N LEU A 327 -21.35 6.75 -3.20
CA LEU A 327 -22.19 5.73 -2.57
C LEU A 327 -21.39 4.46 -2.23
N MET A 328 -20.46 4.08 -3.11
CA MET A 328 -19.61 2.90 -2.92
C MET A 328 -18.70 3.01 -1.70
N GLN A 329 -18.14 4.20 -1.41
CA GLN A 329 -17.34 4.35 -0.19
C GLN A 329 -18.14 4.07 1.09
N TRP A 330 -19.46 4.36 1.12
CA TRP A 330 -20.29 4.03 2.28
C TRP A 330 -20.49 2.52 2.42
N GLY A 331 -20.74 1.83 1.30
CA GLY A 331 -20.81 0.36 1.29
C GLY A 331 -19.51 -0.28 1.76
N LEU A 332 -18.39 0.30 1.37
CA LEU A 332 -17.06 -0.14 1.77
C LEU A 332 -16.83 0.03 3.28
N VAL A 333 -17.10 1.23 3.81
CA VAL A 333 -16.97 1.51 5.24
C VAL A 333 -17.89 0.63 6.09
N HIS A 334 -19.10 0.34 5.59
CA HIS A 334 -20.02 -0.55 6.28
C HIS A 334 -19.52 -2.00 6.34
N LEU A 335 -18.97 -2.53 5.23
CA LEU A 335 -18.42 -3.90 5.24
C LEU A 335 -17.19 -3.99 6.12
N LEU A 336 -16.36 -2.95 6.13
CA LEU A 336 -15.12 -2.92 6.91
C LEU A 336 -15.29 -2.41 8.34
N ARG A 337 -16.51 -2.13 8.82
CA ARG A 337 -16.76 -1.56 10.17
C ARG A 337 -16.16 -2.39 11.32
N GLU A 338 -16.01 -3.69 11.12
CA GLU A 338 -15.49 -4.64 12.10
C GLU A 338 -13.95 -4.63 12.14
N LEU A 339 -13.31 -4.21 11.04
CA LEU A 339 -11.87 -4.07 10.95
C LEU A 339 -11.40 -2.61 11.15
N LEU A 340 -12.24 -1.64 10.79
CA LEU A 340 -11.89 -0.22 10.83
C LEU A 340 -12.11 0.38 12.23
N PRO A 341 -11.35 1.43 12.60
CA PRO A 341 -11.61 2.19 13.81
C PRO A 341 -13.07 2.65 13.86
N PRO A 342 -13.71 2.66 15.04
CA PRO A 342 -15.11 3.09 15.18
C PRO A 342 -15.34 4.53 14.66
N ASP A 343 -14.29 5.38 14.68
CA ASP A 343 -14.34 6.78 14.27
C ASP A 343 -13.45 7.08 13.05
N LEU A 344 -13.79 6.52 11.89
CA LEU A 344 -13.14 6.93 10.65
C LEU A 344 -13.51 8.37 10.25
N PRO A 345 -12.52 9.25 10.03
CA PRO A 345 -12.78 10.61 9.60
C PRO A 345 -13.50 10.61 8.24
N PRO A 346 -14.39 11.60 8.00
CA PRO A 346 -15.04 11.76 6.72
C PRO A 346 -13.99 11.99 5.63
N ALA A 347 -14.27 11.48 4.43
CA ALA A 347 -13.38 11.70 3.31
C ALA A 347 -13.37 13.17 2.88
N GLY A 348 -12.21 13.64 2.42
CA GLY A 348 -12.05 14.99 1.91
C GLY A 348 -12.75 15.24 0.56
N ILE A 349 -12.60 16.45 0.04
CA ILE A 349 -13.16 16.84 -1.27
C ILE A 349 -12.21 16.48 -2.43
N LYS A 350 -10.92 16.26 -2.15
CA LYS A 350 -9.90 15.91 -3.16
C LYS A 350 -10.31 14.73 -4.07
N PRO A 351 -10.88 13.61 -3.55
CA PRO A 351 -11.35 12.50 -4.40
C PRO A 351 -12.38 12.90 -5.46
N LEU A 352 -13.28 13.85 -5.16
CA LEU A 352 -14.25 14.35 -6.13
C LEU A 352 -13.58 15.13 -7.27
N LEU A 353 -12.55 15.90 -6.94
CA LEU A 353 -11.76 16.65 -7.93
C LEU A 353 -10.98 15.70 -8.83
N VAL A 354 -10.34 14.68 -8.26
CA VAL A 354 -9.61 13.65 -9.03
C VAL A 354 -10.58 12.92 -9.96
N GLY A 355 -11.70 12.40 -9.45
CA GLY A 355 -12.68 11.70 -10.27
C GLY A 355 -13.23 12.55 -11.42
N SER A 356 -13.51 13.82 -11.15
CA SER A 356 -13.95 14.79 -12.15
C SER A 356 -12.88 15.05 -13.22
N ALA A 357 -11.63 15.26 -12.78
CA ALA A 357 -10.49 15.50 -13.68
C ALA A 357 -10.23 14.27 -14.56
N THR A 358 -10.25 13.06 -14.00
CA THR A 358 -10.11 11.81 -14.74
C THR A 358 -11.20 11.64 -15.80
N GLY A 359 -12.45 11.92 -15.47
CA GLY A 359 -13.56 11.90 -16.43
C GLY A 359 -13.37 12.90 -17.56
N LEU A 360 -12.95 14.13 -17.24
CA LEU A 360 -12.73 15.19 -18.22
C LEU A 360 -11.54 14.88 -19.14
N ILE A 361 -10.42 14.42 -18.58
CA ILE A 361 -9.23 13.99 -19.33
C ILE A 361 -9.58 12.78 -20.20
N GLY A 362 -10.34 11.83 -19.66
CA GLY A 362 -10.84 10.67 -20.40
C GLY A 362 -11.69 11.07 -21.60
N LEU A 363 -12.64 11.99 -21.39
CA LEU A 363 -13.53 12.52 -22.43
C LEU A 363 -12.75 13.29 -23.50
N LEU A 364 -11.97 14.29 -23.10
CA LEU A 364 -11.24 15.16 -24.02
C LEU A 364 -10.10 14.43 -24.72
N GLY A 365 -9.46 13.50 -24.03
CA GLY A 365 -8.30 12.78 -24.55
C GLY A 365 -8.64 11.64 -25.48
N PHE A 366 -9.63 10.82 -25.12
CA PHE A 366 -9.95 9.61 -25.87
C PHE A 366 -11.16 9.78 -26.80
N ALA A 367 -12.16 10.60 -26.44
CA ALA A 367 -13.36 10.75 -27.25
C ALA A 367 -13.30 11.91 -28.27
N LEU A 368 -12.59 13.00 -27.96
CA LEU A 368 -12.54 14.17 -28.85
C LEU A 368 -11.82 13.90 -30.19
N PRO A 369 -10.68 13.18 -30.25
CA PRO A 369 -9.96 12.96 -31.52
C PRO A 369 -10.81 12.32 -32.64
N PRO A 370 -11.58 11.23 -32.42
CA PRO A 370 -12.45 10.70 -33.46
C PRO A 370 -13.58 11.68 -33.84
N LEU A 371 -14.11 12.48 -32.90
CA LEU A 371 -15.16 13.46 -33.17
C LEU A 371 -14.68 14.66 -34.00
N LEU A 372 -13.41 15.06 -33.89
CA LEU A 372 -12.85 16.11 -34.75
C LEU A 372 -12.94 15.77 -36.24
N ARG A 373 -12.98 14.48 -36.59
CA ARG A 373 -13.16 14.03 -37.97
C ARG A 373 -14.56 14.39 -38.50
N LEU A 374 -15.61 14.36 -37.66
CA LEU A 374 -16.97 14.69 -38.07
C LEU A 374 -17.06 16.10 -38.67
N GLY A 375 -16.42 17.09 -38.05
CA GLY A 375 -16.42 18.46 -38.57
C GLY A 375 -15.72 18.62 -39.93
N ARG A 376 -14.85 17.68 -40.32
CA ARG A 376 -14.07 17.74 -41.57
C ARG A 376 -14.62 16.88 -42.70
N VAL A 377 -15.60 16.02 -42.44
CA VAL A 377 -16.20 15.13 -43.46
C VAL A 377 -16.71 15.94 -44.66
N SER A 378 -16.17 15.70 -45.86
CA SER A 378 -16.60 16.41 -47.07
C SER A 378 -18.06 16.10 -47.42
N PRO A 379 -18.86 17.07 -47.93
CA PRO A 379 -20.16 16.82 -48.55
C PRO A 379 -20.11 15.71 -49.62
N LEU A 380 -18.97 15.59 -50.32
CA LEU A 380 -18.73 14.54 -51.33
C LEU A 380 -18.83 13.11 -50.77
N ARG A 381 -18.77 12.93 -49.44
CA ARG A 381 -18.93 11.62 -48.81
C ARG A 381 -20.25 10.94 -49.18
N VAL A 382 -21.32 11.73 -49.35
CA VAL A 382 -22.64 11.24 -49.76
C VAL A 382 -22.58 10.54 -51.12
N LEU A 383 -21.67 10.96 -51.99
CA LEU A 383 -21.47 10.41 -53.33
C LEU A 383 -20.32 9.37 -53.37
N ARG A 384 -19.25 9.59 -52.61
CA ARG A 384 -18.06 8.73 -52.55
C ARG A 384 -17.66 8.51 -51.10
N ARG A 385 -17.80 7.27 -50.58
CA ARG A 385 -17.49 6.90 -49.19
C ARG A 385 -16.00 6.90 -48.85
N GLU A 386 -15.28 7.98 -49.17
CA GLU A 386 -13.89 8.20 -48.82
C GLU A 386 -13.75 8.98 -47.51
N LEU A 387 -12.86 8.49 -46.64
CA LEU A 387 -12.55 9.09 -45.35
C LEU A 387 -11.33 10.00 -45.48
N THR A 388 -11.43 11.22 -44.96
CA THR A 388 -10.25 12.09 -44.79
C THR A 388 -9.39 11.62 -43.62
N PRO A 389 -8.05 11.71 -43.70
CA PRO A 389 -7.15 11.33 -42.59
C PRO A 389 -7.35 12.19 -41.34
N LEU A 390 -6.78 11.74 -40.21
CA LEU A 390 -6.81 12.49 -38.94
C LEU A 390 -6.18 13.88 -39.10
N PRO A 391 -6.73 14.92 -38.45
CA PRO A 391 -6.04 16.20 -38.30
C PRO A 391 -4.68 16.05 -37.61
N GLY A 392 -3.69 16.86 -37.98
CA GLY A 392 -2.48 17.02 -37.16
C GLY A 392 -2.78 17.44 -35.71
N SER A 393 -3.84 18.25 -35.50
CA SER A 393 -4.32 18.65 -34.17
C SER A 393 -4.81 17.49 -33.29
N ALA A 394 -5.15 16.33 -33.87
CA ALA A 394 -5.54 15.16 -33.08
C ALA A 394 -4.35 14.59 -32.31
N TRP A 395 -3.14 14.67 -32.86
CA TRP A 395 -1.91 14.26 -32.17
C TRP A 395 -1.60 15.16 -30.98
N VAL A 396 -1.85 16.47 -31.11
CA VAL A 396 -1.73 17.41 -29.99
C VAL A 396 -2.71 17.06 -28.86
N ILE A 397 -3.93 16.65 -29.19
CA ILE A 397 -4.93 16.25 -28.17
C ILE A 397 -4.54 14.94 -27.50
N TYR A 398 -4.03 13.94 -28.24
CA TYR A 398 -3.49 12.74 -27.61
C TYR A 398 -2.29 13.06 -26.71
N GLY A 399 -1.42 13.99 -27.13
CA GLY A 399 -0.32 14.48 -26.30
C GLY A 399 -0.80 15.18 -25.02
N LEU A 400 -1.82 16.05 -25.13
CA LEU A 400 -2.43 16.74 -23.99
C LEU A 400 -3.14 15.77 -23.02
N ALA A 401 -3.80 14.75 -23.58
CA ALA A 401 -4.44 13.68 -22.81
C ALA A 401 -3.41 12.88 -22.02
N LEU A 402 -2.34 12.48 -22.70
CA LEU A 402 -1.24 11.77 -22.10
C LEU A 402 -0.59 12.63 -21.02
N SER A 403 -0.29 13.91 -21.28
CA SER A 403 0.27 14.82 -20.27
C SER A 403 -0.68 15.05 -19.09
N GLY A 404 -1.99 15.10 -19.31
CA GLY A 404 -2.98 15.21 -18.24
C GLY A 404 -2.99 13.97 -17.34
N LEU A 405 -2.95 12.77 -17.94
CA LEU A 405 -2.79 11.52 -17.19
C LEU A 405 -1.44 11.47 -16.47
N SER A 406 -0.35 11.91 -17.11
CA SER A 406 0.98 12.00 -16.51
C SER A 406 1.00 12.94 -15.30
N LEU A 407 0.31 14.09 -15.39
CA LEU A 407 0.25 15.06 -14.30
C LEU A 407 -0.54 14.48 -13.11
N LEU A 408 -1.67 13.81 -13.37
CA LEU A 408 -2.41 13.10 -12.33
C LEU A 408 -1.55 12.02 -11.68
N MET A 409 -0.83 11.22 -12.47
CA MET A 409 0.08 10.21 -11.95
C MET A 409 1.19 10.82 -11.08
N TRP A 410 1.83 11.88 -11.55
CA TRP A 410 2.88 12.55 -10.79
C TRP A 410 2.36 13.11 -9.46
N GLN A 411 1.14 13.68 -9.45
CA GLN A 411 0.49 14.16 -8.24
C GLN A 411 0.24 13.04 -7.21
N PHE A 412 -0.04 11.81 -7.67
CA PHE A 412 -0.26 10.66 -6.80
C PHE A 412 1.04 10.02 -6.31
N THR A 413 2.05 9.90 -7.18
CA THR A 413 3.28 9.15 -6.87
C THR A 413 4.37 10.03 -6.27
N GLY A 414 4.33 11.36 -6.45
CA GLY A 414 5.38 12.28 -6.00
C GLY A 414 6.76 12.08 -6.66
N ASN A 415 6.92 11.03 -7.47
CA ASN A 415 8.18 10.59 -8.06
C ASN A 415 8.15 10.75 -9.59
N LEU A 416 8.83 11.80 -10.07
CA LEU A 416 8.91 12.12 -11.51
C LEU A 416 9.65 11.03 -12.32
N PRO A 417 10.81 10.48 -11.88
CA PRO A 417 11.45 9.35 -12.55
C PRO A 417 10.51 8.16 -12.79
N MET A 418 9.76 7.75 -11.77
CA MET A 418 8.81 6.64 -11.87
C MET A 418 7.68 6.95 -12.85
N THR A 419 7.15 8.17 -12.83
CA THR A 419 6.12 8.62 -13.77
C THR A 419 6.61 8.56 -15.21
N LEU A 420 7.83 9.05 -15.48
CA LEU A 420 8.44 9.01 -16.81
C LEU A 420 8.73 7.56 -17.24
N ALA A 421 9.22 6.72 -16.34
CA ALA A 421 9.48 5.30 -16.61
C ALA A 421 8.20 4.56 -17.01
N VAL A 422 7.07 4.80 -16.33
CA VAL A 422 5.78 4.18 -16.69
C VAL A 422 5.28 4.65 -18.06
N ILE A 423 5.43 5.94 -18.39
CA ILE A 423 4.96 6.48 -19.68
C ILE A 423 5.81 5.95 -20.84
N PHE A 424 7.13 6.15 -20.77
CA PHE A 424 8.04 5.74 -21.85
C PHE A 424 8.13 4.21 -21.93
N GLY A 425 8.19 3.53 -20.78
CA GLY A 425 8.15 2.08 -20.69
C GLY A 425 6.84 1.50 -21.21
N GLY A 426 5.70 2.10 -20.85
CA GLY A 426 4.39 1.69 -21.35
C GLY A 426 4.22 1.92 -22.86
N ALA A 427 4.72 3.04 -23.39
CA ALA A 427 4.70 3.31 -24.83
C ALA A 427 5.61 2.34 -25.60
N LEU A 428 6.81 2.07 -25.10
CA LEU A 428 7.73 1.09 -25.67
C LEU A 428 7.14 -0.33 -25.61
N ALA A 429 6.56 -0.71 -24.48
CA ALA A 429 5.87 -1.99 -24.31
C ALA A 429 4.69 -2.11 -25.29
N ALA A 430 3.86 -1.09 -25.45
CA ALA A 430 2.75 -1.10 -26.41
C ALA A 430 3.24 -1.26 -27.87
N LEU A 431 4.36 -0.63 -28.23
CA LEU A 431 4.98 -0.79 -29.55
C LEU A 431 5.53 -2.21 -29.74
N LEU A 432 6.29 -2.73 -28.77
CA LEU A 432 6.86 -4.08 -28.81
C LEU A 432 5.76 -5.14 -28.86
N LEU A 433 4.78 -5.06 -27.97
CA LEU A 433 3.65 -5.98 -27.94
C LEU A 433 2.77 -5.86 -29.19
N GLY A 434 2.52 -4.65 -29.69
CA GLY A 434 1.78 -4.43 -30.94
C GLY A 434 2.49 -5.02 -32.15
N SER A 435 3.82 -4.86 -32.24
CA SER A 435 4.63 -5.49 -33.28
C SER A 435 4.66 -7.01 -33.16
N LEU A 436 4.76 -7.54 -31.93
CA LEU A 436 4.66 -8.97 -31.66
C LEU A 436 3.30 -9.54 -32.07
N ALA A 437 2.19 -8.87 -31.75
CA ALA A 437 0.84 -9.26 -32.17
C ALA A 437 0.73 -9.34 -33.69
N TRP A 438 1.29 -8.35 -34.39
CA TRP A 438 1.31 -8.30 -35.85
C TRP A 438 2.15 -9.43 -36.46
N LEU A 439 3.32 -9.74 -35.87
CA LEU A 439 4.17 -10.86 -36.29
C LEU A 439 3.49 -12.21 -36.05
N LEU A 440 2.90 -12.42 -34.88
CA LEU A 440 2.17 -13.64 -34.51
C LEU A 440 0.97 -13.87 -35.43
N LEU A 441 0.22 -12.82 -35.79
CA LEU A 441 -0.86 -12.88 -36.76
C LEU A 441 -0.37 -13.37 -38.13
N GLN A 442 0.73 -12.81 -38.63
CA GLN A 442 1.28 -13.22 -39.93
C GLN A 442 1.84 -14.64 -39.92
N ALA A 443 2.54 -15.03 -38.85
CA ALA A 443 3.07 -16.38 -38.68
C ALA A 443 1.93 -17.42 -38.65
N SER A 444 0.85 -17.10 -37.93
CA SER A 444 -0.35 -17.95 -37.84
C SER A 444 -1.05 -18.05 -39.20
N GLY A 445 -1.18 -16.95 -39.94
CA GLY A 445 -1.86 -16.94 -41.23
C GLY A 445 -1.23 -17.81 -42.30
N LYS A 446 0.10 -17.98 -42.28
CA LYS A 446 0.81 -18.90 -43.19
C LYS A 446 0.44 -20.36 -42.93
N ARG A 447 0.30 -20.78 -41.67
CA ARG A 447 -0.04 -22.16 -41.28
C ARG A 447 -1.53 -22.47 -41.45
N LEU A 448 -2.41 -21.50 -41.19
CA LEU A 448 -3.87 -21.68 -41.26
C LEU A 448 -4.46 -21.66 -42.68
N ARG A 449 -3.66 -21.33 -43.72
CA ARG A 449 -4.11 -21.34 -45.13
C ARG A 449 -4.56 -22.71 -45.65
N ASN A 450 -4.01 -23.79 -45.09
CA ASN A 450 -4.30 -25.17 -45.49
C ASN A 450 -5.37 -25.84 -44.62
N ALA A 451 -5.97 -25.13 -43.66
CA ALA A 451 -6.98 -25.66 -42.75
C ALA A 451 -8.38 -25.73 -43.39
N GLY A 452 -9.30 -26.47 -42.75
CA GLY A 452 -10.69 -26.61 -43.20
C GLY A 452 -11.43 -25.27 -43.36
N LEU A 453 -12.53 -25.28 -44.13
CA LEU A 453 -13.25 -24.07 -44.57
C LEU A 453 -13.61 -23.09 -43.44
N ALA A 454 -14.01 -23.59 -42.26
CA ALA A 454 -14.35 -22.75 -41.11
C ALA A 454 -13.14 -21.97 -40.56
N TRP A 455 -11.97 -22.61 -40.50
CA TRP A 455 -10.72 -21.97 -40.09
C TRP A 455 -10.24 -20.95 -41.10
N ARG A 456 -10.36 -21.28 -42.40
CA ARG A 456 -9.97 -20.36 -43.48
C ARG A 456 -10.86 -19.13 -43.55
N LEU A 457 -12.16 -19.28 -43.26
CA LEU A 457 -13.09 -18.14 -43.18
C LEU A 457 -12.83 -17.28 -41.93
N GLY A 458 -12.63 -17.91 -40.76
CA GLY A 458 -12.36 -17.17 -39.52
C GLY A 458 -11.01 -16.46 -39.49
N SER A 459 -9.92 -17.12 -39.91
CA SER A 459 -8.58 -16.52 -39.93
C SER A 459 -8.35 -15.61 -41.15
N GLY A 460 -9.00 -15.91 -42.28
CA GLY A 460 -8.85 -15.16 -43.52
C GLY A 460 -9.29 -13.71 -43.42
N GLN A 461 -10.14 -13.38 -42.44
CA GLN A 461 -10.58 -12.02 -42.19
C GLN A 461 -9.57 -11.20 -41.39
N LEU A 462 -8.99 -11.79 -40.34
CA LEU A 462 -7.91 -11.19 -39.55
C LEU A 462 -6.69 -10.86 -40.43
N LEU A 463 -6.40 -11.71 -41.41
CA LEU A 463 -5.27 -11.54 -42.33
C LEU A 463 -5.50 -10.51 -43.43
N LYS A 464 -6.76 -10.18 -43.75
CA LYS A 464 -7.09 -9.13 -44.74
C LYS A 464 -6.86 -7.72 -44.18
N GLN A 465 -7.02 -7.54 -42.87
CA GLN A 465 -6.82 -6.25 -42.18
C GLN A 465 -5.91 -6.43 -40.95
N PRO A 466 -4.61 -6.76 -41.16
CA PRO A 466 -3.72 -7.16 -40.07
C PRO A 466 -3.45 -6.04 -39.06
N THR A 467 -3.53 -4.78 -39.47
CA THR A 467 -3.36 -3.62 -38.57
C THR A 467 -4.55 -3.44 -37.64
N ALA A 468 -5.77 -3.62 -38.12
CA ALA A 468 -6.99 -3.57 -37.31
C ALA A 468 -7.07 -4.77 -36.35
N ALA A 469 -6.71 -5.96 -36.82
CA ALA A 469 -6.62 -7.16 -36.00
C ALA A 469 -5.54 -7.04 -34.91
N ALA A 470 -4.35 -6.52 -35.24
CA ALA A 470 -3.29 -6.27 -34.26
C ALA A 470 -3.73 -5.25 -33.19
N GLY A 471 -4.46 -4.19 -33.59
CA GLY A 471 -5.03 -3.24 -32.63
C GLY A 471 -6.04 -3.87 -31.66
N GLN A 472 -6.87 -4.81 -32.13
CA GLN A 472 -7.80 -5.55 -31.27
C GLN A 472 -7.08 -6.52 -30.33
N ILE A 473 -6.08 -7.25 -30.83
CA ILE A 473 -5.25 -8.13 -29.99
C ILE A 473 -4.53 -7.32 -28.93
N LEU A 474 -3.97 -6.16 -29.28
CA LEU A 474 -3.32 -5.27 -28.32
C LEU A 474 -4.31 -4.76 -27.28
N ALA A 475 -5.50 -4.32 -27.68
CA ALA A 475 -6.53 -3.86 -26.74
C ALA A 475 -6.99 -4.97 -25.79
N PHE A 476 -7.30 -6.18 -26.31
CA PHE A 476 -7.65 -7.32 -25.48
C PHE A 476 -6.49 -7.81 -24.61
N GLY A 477 -5.28 -7.80 -25.15
CA GLY A 477 -4.07 -8.17 -24.42
C GLY A 477 -3.77 -7.20 -23.30
N LEU A 478 -4.01 -5.89 -23.47
CA LEU A 478 -3.88 -4.90 -22.40
C LEU A 478 -4.89 -5.14 -21.27
N ILE A 479 -6.14 -5.48 -21.60
CA ILE A 479 -7.17 -5.84 -20.61
C ILE A 479 -6.75 -7.08 -19.83
N LEU A 480 -6.44 -8.17 -20.54
CA LEU A 480 -6.07 -9.44 -19.93
C LEU A 480 -4.77 -9.32 -19.13
N MET A 481 -3.78 -8.57 -19.63
CA MET A 481 -2.54 -8.29 -18.91
C MET A 481 -2.83 -7.55 -17.62
N SER A 482 -3.63 -6.49 -17.66
CA SER A 482 -3.96 -5.72 -16.45
C SER A 482 -4.66 -6.62 -15.42
N MET A 483 -5.57 -7.47 -15.85
CA MET A 483 -6.24 -8.45 -14.99
C MET A 483 -5.25 -9.47 -14.40
N VAL A 484 -4.32 -9.99 -15.20
CA VAL A 484 -3.33 -10.97 -14.76
C VAL A 484 -2.31 -10.35 -13.82
N VAL A 485 -1.77 -9.16 -14.11
CA VAL A 485 -0.84 -8.45 -13.24
C VAL A 485 -1.49 -8.18 -11.88
N ILE A 486 -2.71 -7.66 -11.84
CA ILE A 486 -3.41 -7.41 -10.57
C ILE A 486 -3.72 -8.72 -9.84
N PHE A 487 -4.06 -9.80 -10.57
CA PHE A 487 -4.28 -11.11 -9.97
C PHE A 487 -3.00 -11.70 -9.36
N ILE A 488 -1.87 -11.62 -10.05
CA ILE A 488 -0.55 -12.05 -9.56
C ILE A 488 -0.17 -11.24 -8.33
N LEU A 489 -0.18 -9.90 -8.46
CA LEU A 489 0.19 -9.01 -7.37
C LEU A 489 -0.72 -9.19 -6.15
N ARG A 490 -2.04 -9.38 -6.34
CA ARG A 490 -2.92 -9.75 -5.24
C ARG A 490 -2.43 -11.03 -4.58
N THR A 491 -2.34 -12.11 -5.33
CA THR A 491 -2.09 -13.45 -4.76
C THR A 491 -0.72 -13.49 -4.09
N GLU A 492 0.33 -12.99 -4.75
CA GLU A 492 1.68 -13.00 -4.19
C GLU A 492 1.84 -12.03 -3.03
N LEU A 493 1.26 -10.82 -3.04
CA LEU A 493 1.33 -9.93 -1.88
C LEU A 493 0.59 -10.50 -0.67
N LEU A 494 -0.59 -11.11 -0.89
CA LEU A 494 -1.35 -11.75 0.17
C LEU A 494 -0.61 -12.95 0.75
N ASP A 495 -0.14 -13.86 -0.10
CA ASP A 495 0.54 -15.08 0.32
C ASP A 495 1.87 -14.75 1.00
N THR A 496 2.62 -13.76 0.48
CA THR A 496 3.91 -13.35 1.07
C THR A 496 3.70 -12.65 2.42
N TRP A 497 2.70 -11.79 2.55
CA TRP A 497 2.44 -11.09 3.81
C TRP A 497 1.83 -12.00 4.88
N GLN A 498 0.94 -12.93 4.51
CA GLN A 498 0.45 -13.95 5.44
C GLN A 498 1.56 -14.92 5.88
N ALA A 499 2.50 -15.25 4.99
CA ALA A 499 3.65 -16.07 5.34
C ALA A 499 4.62 -15.38 6.31
N GLN A 500 4.64 -14.05 6.39
CA GLN A 500 5.46 -13.30 7.34
C GLN A 500 4.90 -13.31 8.77
N LEU A 501 3.58 -13.44 8.93
CA LEU A 501 2.90 -13.52 10.24
C LEU A 501 1.98 -14.73 10.32
N PRO A 502 2.54 -15.96 10.37
CA PRO A 502 1.72 -17.14 10.54
C PRO A 502 0.97 -17.13 11.88
N ASP A 503 -0.10 -17.92 11.97
CA ASP A 503 -0.95 -17.98 13.16
C ASP A 503 -0.18 -18.40 14.42
N ASP A 504 0.90 -19.17 14.25
CA ASP A 504 1.78 -19.67 15.30
C ASP A 504 3.03 -18.80 15.55
N ALA A 505 3.06 -17.57 15.03
CA ALA A 505 4.13 -16.61 15.31
C ALA A 505 4.31 -16.41 16.84
N PRO A 506 5.56 -16.27 17.34
CA PRO A 506 5.80 -16.05 18.77
C PRO A 506 5.09 -14.79 19.28
N ASN A 507 4.20 -14.94 20.26
CA ASN A 507 3.40 -13.87 20.84
C ASN A 507 3.91 -13.36 22.19
N HIS A 508 4.94 -14.01 22.74
CA HIS A 508 5.62 -13.62 23.96
C HIS A 508 7.15 -13.66 23.82
N PHE A 509 7.84 -12.72 24.46
CA PHE A 509 9.29 -12.73 24.66
C PHE A 509 9.62 -12.83 26.14
N ALA A 510 10.53 -13.73 26.50
CA ALA A 510 11.06 -13.86 27.84
C ALA A 510 12.53 -13.43 27.87
N LEU A 511 12.82 -12.38 28.63
CA LEU A 511 14.16 -11.80 28.81
C LEU A 511 14.66 -12.04 30.24
N ASN A 512 15.96 -11.84 30.45
CA ASN A 512 16.61 -11.90 31.77
C ASN A 512 16.52 -13.27 32.47
N ILE A 513 16.42 -14.36 31.70
CA ILE A 513 16.45 -15.71 32.25
C ILE A 513 17.88 -16.02 32.68
N LEU A 514 18.06 -16.51 33.91
CA LEU A 514 19.41 -16.83 34.42
C LEU A 514 19.91 -18.15 33.78
N PRO A 515 21.20 -18.25 33.39
CA PRO A 515 21.73 -19.48 32.80
C PRO A 515 21.56 -20.72 33.69
N ALA A 516 21.57 -20.56 35.01
CA ALA A 516 21.34 -21.65 35.96
C ALA A 516 19.87 -22.15 35.96
N GLU A 517 18.93 -21.33 35.52
CA GLU A 517 17.49 -21.62 35.51
C GLU A 517 17.02 -22.21 34.17
N GLU A 518 17.88 -22.24 33.15
CA GLU A 518 17.55 -22.72 31.79
C GLU A 518 16.81 -24.07 31.78
N PRO A 519 17.27 -25.13 32.49
CA PRO A 519 16.62 -26.44 32.41
C PRO A 519 15.21 -26.41 33.01
N ALA A 520 15.03 -25.72 34.13
CA ALA A 520 13.75 -25.57 34.80
C ALA A 520 12.79 -24.73 33.96
N PHE A 521 13.28 -23.65 33.35
CA PHE A 521 12.50 -22.78 32.49
C PHE A 521 12.01 -23.49 31.22
N ARG A 522 12.88 -24.27 30.57
CA ARG A 522 12.51 -25.08 29.40
C ARG A 522 11.42 -26.09 29.74
N GLN A 523 11.50 -26.72 30.91
CA GLN A 523 10.45 -27.64 31.37
C GLN A 523 9.13 -26.91 31.63
N ALA A 524 9.17 -25.76 32.31
CA ALA A 524 7.97 -24.97 32.60
C ALA A 524 7.27 -24.51 31.32
N LEU A 525 8.01 -24.11 30.28
CA LEU A 525 7.44 -23.79 28.96
C LEU A 525 6.78 -25.00 28.29
N ALA A 526 7.39 -26.19 28.39
CA ALA A 526 6.82 -27.41 27.84
C ALA A 526 5.53 -27.83 28.57
N ASP A 527 5.48 -27.64 29.90
CA ASP A 527 4.32 -27.98 30.73
C ASP A 527 3.09 -27.12 30.41
N ILE A 528 3.30 -25.84 30.05
CA ILE A 528 2.26 -24.93 29.56
C ILE A 528 2.01 -25.05 28.05
N GLY A 529 2.53 -26.10 27.39
CA GLY A 529 2.30 -26.35 25.97
C GLY A 529 2.86 -25.28 25.01
N ALA A 530 3.77 -24.42 25.48
CA ALA A 530 4.34 -23.35 24.67
C ALA A 530 5.31 -23.89 23.62
N ARG A 531 5.27 -23.32 22.42
CA ARG A 531 6.29 -23.57 21.38
C ARG A 531 7.32 -22.46 21.44
N SER A 532 8.53 -22.76 21.88
CA SER A 532 9.59 -21.76 22.08
C SER A 532 10.71 -21.85 21.04
N ALA A 533 11.24 -20.70 20.66
CA ALA A 533 12.50 -20.58 19.94
C ALA A 533 13.70 -21.03 20.83
N PRO A 534 14.89 -21.25 20.25
CA PRO A 534 16.10 -21.49 21.04
C PRO A 534 16.35 -20.38 22.07
N LEU A 535 16.98 -20.74 23.18
CA LEU A 535 17.44 -19.76 24.17
C LEU A 535 18.79 -19.19 23.72
N TYR A 536 18.84 -17.88 23.55
CA TYR A 536 20.05 -17.17 23.15
C TYR A 536 20.68 -16.46 24.34
N PRO A 537 21.99 -16.61 24.58
CA PRO A 537 22.67 -15.83 25.58
C PRO A 537 22.91 -14.40 25.10
N VAL A 538 22.68 -13.44 25.99
CA VAL A 538 22.75 -12.02 25.70
C VAL A 538 23.66 -11.35 26.73
N THR A 539 24.63 -10.61 26.21
CA THR A 539 25.57 -9.78 26.98
C THR A 539 25.50 -8.35 26.45
N GLN A 540 25.50 -7.35 27.33
CA GLN A 540 25.53 -5.95 26.92
C GLN A 540 26.97 -5.50 26.63
N GLY A 541 27.18 -4.82 25.50
CA GLY A 541 28.49 -4.29 25.12
C GLY A 541 28.40 -3.05 24.26
N ARG A 542 29.34 -2.11 24.42
CA ARG A 542 29.38 -0.87 23.64
C ARG A 542 30.41 -0.94 22.54
N LEU A 543 30.01 -0.65 21.30
CA LEU A 543 30.95 -0.44 20.21
C LEU A 543 31.66 0.92 20.39
N THR A 544 32.99 0.91 20.48
CA THR A 544 33.79 2.12 20.74
C THR A 544 34.67 2.56 19.59
N ALA A 545 35.22 1.61 18.83
CA ALA A 545 36.07 1.91 17.68
C ALA A 545 35.82 0.96 16.51
N ILE A 546 36.05 1.47 15.30
CA ILE A 546 36.13 0.72 14.04
C ILE A 546 37.51 1.00 13.47
N ASN A 547 38.32 -0.05 13.25
CA ASN A 547 39.71 0.06 12.76
C ASN A 547 40.58 1.05 13.57
N GLY A 548 40.33 1.14 14.89
CA GLY A 548 41.05 2.04 15.79
C GLY A 548 40.54 3.49 15.83
N GLU A 549 39.61 3.86 14.95
CA GLU A 549 38.96 5.19 14.95
C GLU A 549 37.67 5.19 15.77
N ALA A 550 37.39 6.31 16.46
CA ALA A 550 36.20 6.41 17.30
C ALA A 550 34.92 6.39 16.46
N VAL A 551 33.97 5.50 16.79
CA VAL A 551 32.76 5.26 15.96
C VAL A 551 31.90 6.53 15.78
N ARG A 552 32.01 7.49 16.70
CA ARG A 552 31.28 8.78 16.64
C ARG A 552 31.61 9.64 15.42
N GLU A 553 32.75 9.44 14.80
CA GLU A 553 33.19 10.24 13.63
C GLU A 553 32.64 9.70 12.30
N HIS A 554 32.06 8.48 12.31
CA HIS A 554 31.65 7.75 11.11
C HIS A 554 30.15 7.84 10.77
N VAL A 555 29.32 8.53 11.56
CA VAL A 555 27.85 8.45 11.43
C VAL A 555 27.14 9.79 11.22
N THR A 556 26.19 9.80 10.28
CA THR A 556 25.27 10.90 9.99
C THR A 556 24.07 10.94 10.96
N LYS A 557 23.55 12.15 11.24
CA LYS A 557 22.30 12.36 12.01
C LYS A 557 21.14 11.58 11.34
N ASP A 558 20.36 10.86 12.14
CA ASP A 558 19.14 10.08 11.83
C ASP A 558 19.29 8.65 11.24
N SER A 559 20.48 8.02 11.32
CA SER A 559 20.70 6.64 10.85
C SER A 559 20.52 5.55 11.93
N PRO A 560 20.32 4.26 11.55
CA PRO A 560 20.40 3.13 12.49
C PRO A 560 21.73 3.09 13.27
N GLY A 561 22.84 3.45 12.62
CA GLY A 561 24.16 3.58 13.23
C GLY A 561 24.21 4.58 14.38
N GLU A 562 23.45 5.69 14.31
CA GLU A 562 23.43 6.69 15.39
C GLU A 562 22.83 6.11 16.68
N ARG A 563 21.82 5.26 16.55
CA ARG A 563 21.23 4.55 17.69
C ARG A 563 22.19 3.51 18.25
N ALA A 564 22.95 2.82 17.40
CA ALA A 564 23.93 1.80 17.80
C ALA A 564 25.12 2.39 18.57
N ILE A 565 25.53 3.64 18.27
CA ILE A 565 26.64 4.33 18.96
C ILE A 565 26.24 4.88 20.33
N ASN A 566 24.97 5.29 20.49
CA ASN A 566 24.51 5.98 21.68
C ASN A 566 23.97 5.05 22.78
N ARG A 567 24.04 3.72 22.58
CA ARG A 567 23.58 2.71 23.54
C ARG A 567 24.52 1.51 23.59
N ASP A 568 24.39 0.73 24.64
CA ASP A 568 25.01 -0.60 24.70
C ASP A 568 24.19 -1.56 23.82
N LEU A 569 24.86 -2.32 22.98
CA LEU A 569 24.29 -3.30 22.07
C LEU A 569 24.10 -4.62 22.81
N SER A 570 23.01 -5.31 22.47
CA SER A 570 22.79 -6.71 22.89
C SER A 570 23.62 -7.61 21.98
N LEU A 571 24.68 -8.17 22.54
CA LEU A 571 25.61 -9.07 21.87
C LEU A 571 25.25 -10.51 22.22
N THR A 572 25.35 -11.40 21.23
CA THR A 572 25.15 -12.83 21.42
C THR A 572 26.28 -13.62 20.80
N TRP A 573 26.32 -14.92 21.05
CA TRP A 573 27.17 -15.86 20.34
C TRP A 573 26.37 -17.10 19.95
N ALA A 574 26.72 -17.70 18.82
CA ALA A 574 26.09 -18.91 18.31
C ALA A 574 27.16 -19.82 17.69
N ALA A 575 26.93 -21.13 17.66
CA ALA A 575 27.78 -22.04 16.90
C ALA A 575 27.31 -22.10 15.44
N ASP A 576 26.04 -22.38 15.25
CA ASP A 576 25.41 -22.46 13.94
C ASP A 576 24.89 -21.09 13.47
N LEU A 577 24.79 -20.90 12.15
CA LEU A 577 24.07 -19.77 11.57
C LEU A 577 22.60 -19.88 11.98
N PRO A 578 21.99 -18.85 12.60
CA PRO A 578 20.57 -18.88 12.92
C PRO A 578 19.75 -19.14 11.65
N ALA A 579 18.77 -20.05 11.73
CA ALA A 579 18.05 -20.57 10.56
C ALA A 579 17.38 -19.50 9.69
N ASP A 580 17.00 -18.37 10.31
CA ASP A 580 16.30 -17.27 9.65
C ASP A 580 17.25 -16.16 9.12
N ASN A 581 18.57 -16.34 9.26
CA ASN A 581 19.58 -15.39 8.78
C ASN A 581 20.20 -15.88 7.47
N GLN A 582 20.45 -14.96 6.54
CA GLN A 582 21.16 -15.24 5.29
C GLN A 582 22.49 -14.49 5.26
N LEU A 583 23.55 -15.14 4.79
CA LEU A 583 24.86 -14.50 4.59
C LEU A 583 24.85 -13.71 3.28
N ARG A 584 25.00 -12.39 3.38
CA ARG A 584 25.16 -11.50 2.23
C ARG A 584 26.60 -11.53 1.73
N GLU A 585 27.55 -11.46 2.66
CA GLU A 585 28.99 -11.45 2.37
C GLU A 585 29.79 -12.22 3.44
N GLY A 586 30.90 -12.83 3.04
CA GLY A 586 31.82 -13.53 3.93
C GLY A 586 31.51 -15.02 4.13
N GLN A 587 32.05 -15.61 5.18
CA GLN A 587 31.91 -17.03 5.51
C GLN A 587 31.55 -17.19 6.99
N TRP A 588 30.75 -18.21 7.31
CA TRP A 588 30.51 -18.57 8.71
C TRP A 588 31.76 -19.21 9.31
N TRP A 589 31.97 -19.07 10.61
CA TRP A 589 33.23 -19.51 11.25
C TRP A 589 33.50 -21.01 11.21
N GLU A 590 32.51 -21.86 10.91
CA GLU A 590 32.73 -23.29 10.67
C GLU A 590 33.59 -23.57 9.44
N GLU A 591 33.51 -22.70 8.43
CA GLU A 591 34.24 -22.85 7.17
C GLU A 591 35.61 -22.15 7.20
N LEU A 592 35.86 -21.35 8.23
CA LEU A 592 37.06 -20.55 8.37
C LEU A 592 38.07 -21.26 9.31
N PRO A 593 39.38 -21.23 8.99
CA PRO A 593 40.40 -21.81 9.86
C PRO A 593 40.36 -21.17 11.26
N ALA A 594 40.72 -21.93 12.29
CA ALA A 594 40.79 -21.43 13.66
C ALA A 594 41.70 -20.19 13.71
N SER A 595 41.16 -19.07 14.19
CA SER A 595 41.89 -17.82 14.38
C SER A 595 42.15 -17.58 15.86
N GLU A 596 43.25 -16.90 16.17
CA GLU A 596 43.50 -16.35 17.51
C GLU A 596 42.62 -15.11 17.78
N SER A 597 42.16 -14.42 16.73
CA SER A 597 41.23 -13.29 16.83
C SER A 597 39.78 -13.77 16.97
N HIS A 598 39.03 -13.13 17.86
CA HIS A 598 37.57 -13.32 17.93
C HIS A 598 36.92 -12.82 16.65
N ARG A 599 35.85 -13.50 16.21
CA ARG A 599 35.11 -13.13 14.99
C ARG A 599 33.72 -12.63 15.34
N VAL A 600 33.22 -11.70 14.54
CA VAL A 600 31.88 -11.15 14.66
C VAL A 600 31.18 -11.11 13.29
N SER A 601 29.91 -11.50 13.30
CA SER A 601 28.99 -11.34 12.18
C SER A 601 28.10 -10.12 12.42
N VAL A 602 28.10 -9.19 11.46
CA VAL A 602 27.40 -7.91 11.54
C VAL A 602 26.14 -7.93 10.67
N GLU A 603 25.06 -7.35 11.15
CA GLU A 603 23.83 -7.16 10.38
C GLU A 603 24.04 -6.13 9.24
N ALA A 604 23.50 -6.41 8.06
CA ALA A 604 23.78 -5.69 6.82
C ALA A 604 23.44 -4.20 6.84
N GLU A 605 22.26 -3.81 7.33
CA GLU A 605 21.87 -2.39 7.42
C GLU A 605 22.75 -1.63 8.40
N LEU A 606 23.10 -2.25 9.54
CA LEU A 606 24.01 -1.66 10.50
C LEU A 606 25.41 -1.51 9.90
N ALA A 607 25.92 -2.53 9.21
CA ALA A 607 27.21 -2.49 8.52
C ALA A 607 27.26 -1.36 7.48
N ASP A 608 26.24 -1.27 6.62
CA ASP A 608 26.11 -0.21 5.61
C ASP A 608 26.04 1.19 6.27
N SER A 609 25.33 1.32 7.41
CA SER A 609 25.21 2.59 8.12
C SER A 609 26.49 3.04 8.84
N LEU A 610 27.33 2.08 9.26
CA LEU A 610 28.60 2.31 9.93
C LEU A 610 29.79 2.32 8.97
N GLY A 611 29.58 1.99 7.69
CA GLY A 611 30.65 1.85 6.69
C GLY A 611 31.57 0.65 6.95
N VAL A 612 31.09 -0.38 7.66
CA VAL A 612 31.88 -1.56 8.05
C VAL A 612 31.89 -2.59 6.92
N SER A 613 33.08 -3.10 6.59
CA SER A 613 33.34 -4.12 5.57
C SER A 613 33.91 -5.40 6.16
N LEU A 614 33.98 -6.47 5.36
CA LEU A 614 34.65 -7.71 5.76
C LEU A 614 36.13 -7.48 6.10
N GLY A 615 36.59 -8.09 7.18
CA GLY A 615 37.96 -7.98 7.68
C GLY A 615 38.24 -6.75 8.55
N ASP A 616 37.26 -5.84 8.71
CA ASP A 616 37.41 -4.71 9.63
C ASP A 616 37.47 -5.19 11.09
N GLN A 617 38.20 -4.43 11.91
CA GLN A 617 38.35 -4.71 13.33
C GLN A 617 37.41 -3.82 14.16
N LEU A 618 36.52 -4.44 14.92
CA LEU A 618 35.57 -3.78 15.80
C LEU A 618 36.01 -3.92 17.25
N SER A 619 36.05 -2.80 17.98
CA SER A 619 36.41 -2.78 19.40
C SER A 619 35.17 -2.51 20.25
N PHE A 620 34.93 -3.40 21.23
CA PHE A 620 33.80 -3.34 22.15
C PHE A 620 34.27 -3.20 23.59
N ILE A 621 33.55 -2.44 24.41
CA ILE A 621 33.70 -2.46 25.86
C ILE A 621 32.59 -3.33 26.45
N ILE A 622 32.99 -4.41 27.15
CA ILE A 622 32.09 -5.38 27.78
C ILE A 622 32.53 -5.58 29.22
N SER A 623 31.67 -5.22 30.19
CA SER A 623 31.97 -5.31 31.63
C SER A 623 33.29 -4.63 32.01
N GLY A 624 33.64 -3.52 31.35
CA GLY A 624 34.86 -2.74 31.60
C GLY A 624 36.13 -3.26 30.91
N ALA A 625 36.08 -4.36 30.18
CA ALA A 625 37.19 -4.87 29.37
C ALA A 625 36.96 -4.62 27.89
N THR A 626 38.03 -4.30 27.16
CA THR A 626 38.00 -4.19 25.69
C THR A 626 38.06 -5.57 25.06
N LEU A 627 37.13 -5.86 24.15
CA LEU A 627 37.11 -7.03 23.28
C LEU A 627 37.26 -6.55 21.84
N GLU A 628 38.27 -7.05 21.14
CA GLU A 628 38.46 -6.81 19.71
C GLU A 628 37.98 -8.02 18.92
N ALA A 629 37.20 -7.79 17.87
CA ALA A 629 36.73 -8.83 16.97
C ALA A 629 36.81 -8.39 15.52
N GLU A 630 37.17 -9.34 14.66
CA GLU A 630 37.25 -9.16 13.21
C GLU A 630 35.91 -9.51 12.55
N VAL A 631 35.49 -8.69 11.59
CA VAL A 631 34.25 -8.92 10.83
C VAL A 631 34.45 -10.08 9.86
N SER A 632 33.91 -11.25 10.19
CA SER A 632 34.02 -12.46 9.36
C SER A 632 32.92 -12.56 8.31
N SER A 633 31.74 -12.00 8.62
CA SER A 633 30.59 -12.06 7.73
C SER A 633 29.61 -10.90 7.95
N ILE A 634 28.88 -10.56 6.89
CA ILE A 634 27.77 -9.63 6.90
C ILE A 634 26.51 -10.42 6.55
N ARG A 635 25.47 -10.31 7.40
CA ARG A 635 24.23 -11.07 7.27
C ARG A 635 23.01 -10.17 7.09
N GLU A 636 22.10 -10.63 6.24
CA GLU A 636 20.75 -10.10 6.16
C GLU A 636 19.89 -10.76 7.24
N VAL A 637 19.14 -9.93 7.97
CA VAL A 637 18.39 -10.32 9.16
C VAL A 637 16.95 -9.86 8.99
N ASN A 638 16.01 -10.80 9.08
CA ASN A 638 14.61 -10.47 9.02
C ASN A 638 14.08 -10.12 10.42
N TRP A 639 14.01 -8.83 10.74
CA TRP A 639 13.48 -8.32 12.01
C TRP A 639 11.96 -8.51 12.16
N ASP A 640 11.25 -8.85 11.08
CA ASP A 640 9.80 -8.95 11.05
C ASP A 640 9.27 -10.34 11.45
N ASN A 641 10.16 -11.32 11.71
CA ASN A 641 9.79 -12.69 12.05
C ASN A 641 9.46 -12.94 13.54
N PHE A 642 9.52 -11.91 14.38
CA PHE A 642 9.24 -11.98 15.83
C PHE A 642 10.03 -13.08 16.57
N THR A 643 11.23 -13.41 16.08
CA THR A 643 12.20 -14.25 16.81
C THR A 643 13.35 -13.39 17.36
N PRO A 644 14.10 -13.86 18.36
CA PRO A 644 15.25 -13.13 18.89
C PRO A 644 16.34 -12.95 17.82
N ASN A 645 16.44 -11.72 17.31
CA ASN A 645 17.47 -11.30 16.37
C ASN A 645 18.46 -10.33 17.03
N PHE A 646 19.70 -10.35 16.54
CA PHE A 646 20.80 -9.56 17.09
C PHE A 646 21.45 -8.74 16.00
N TYR A 647 22.15 -7.65 16.35
CA TYR A 647 22.96 -6.86 15.40
C TYR A 647 24.36 -7.44 15.24
N MET A 648 24.91 -8.01 16.32
CA MET A 648 26.25 -8.60 16.37
C MET A 648 26.14 -10.01 16.93
N VAL A 649 26.67 -10.99 16.20
CA VAL A 649 26.77 -12.39 16.65
C VAL A 649 28.25 -12.78 16.64
N PHE A 650 28.77 -13.18 17.78
CA PHE A 650 30.16 -13.59 17.93
C PHE A 650 30.32 -15.09 17.73
N SER A 651 31.53 -15.50 17.33
CA SER A 651 31.93 -16.90 17.35
C SER A 651 31.93 -17.45 18.78
N PRO A 652 31.66 -18.76 18.99
CA PRO A 652 31.72 -19.38 20.31
C PRO A 652 33.07 -19.12 21.00
N GLY A 653 33.06 -18.93 22.33
CA GLY A 653 34.27 -18.65 23.11
C GLY A 653 34.64 -17.16 23.23
N ALA A 654 34.14 -16.27 22.36
CA ALA A 654 34.48 -14.85 22.40
C ALA A 654 33.87 -14.10 23.59
N LEU A 655 32.75 -14.58 24.11
CA LEU A 655 32.02 -13.96 25.22
C LEU A 655 32.01 -14.82 26.49
N ASP A 656 32.86 -15.86 26.53
CA ASP A 656 32.95 -16.77 27.68
C ASP A 656 33.37 -16.03 28.95
N GLY A 657 32.74 -16.38 30.07
CA GLY A 657 32.99 -15.77 31.38
C GLY A 657 32.47 -14.33 31.53
N LYS A 658 31.76 -13.78 30.52
CA LYS A 658 31.04 -12.51 30.66
C LYS A 658 29.65 -12.75 31.26
N PRO A 659 29.14 -11.82 32.11
CA PRO A 659 27.78 -11.91 32.63
C PRO A 659 26.78 -11.90 31.48
N SER A 660 25.95 -12.93 31.40
CA SER A 660 24.94 -13.08 30.37
C SER A 660 23.61 -13.51 30.95
N THR A 661 22.54 -13.12 30.28
CA THR A 661 21.17 -13.59 30.53
C THR A 661 20.64 -14.24 29.26
N LEU A 662 19.74 -15.20 29.40
CA LEU A 662 19.10 -15.85 28.27
C LEU A 662 17.85 -15.08 27.82
N LEU A 663 17.62 -15.12 26.51
CA LEU A 663 16.48 -14.53 25.80
C LEU A 663 15.83 -15.61 24.94
N THR A 664 14.50 -15.67 24.95
CA THR A 664 13.75 -16.50 24.00
C THR A 664 12.42 -15.84 23.63
N SER A 665 11.79 -16.34 22.58
CA SER A 665 10.40 -16.06 22.21
C SER A 665 9.61 -17.35 22.21
N PHE A 666 8.31 -17.28 22.49
CA PHE A 666 7.43 -18.44 22.41
C PHE A 666 6.01 -18.05 21.99
N ASN A 667 5.31 -19.01 21.39
CA ASN A 667 3.88 -18.93 21.12
C ASN A 667 3.11 -19.65 22.23
N LEU A 668 2.15 -18.96 22.83
CA LEU A 668 1.21 -19.51 23.80
C LEU A 668 -0.24 -19.21 23.37
N PRO A 669 -1.06 -20.24 23.11
CA PRO A 669 -2.48 -20.08 22.82
C PRO A 669 -3.27 -19.34 23.92
N ALA A 670 -4.29 -18.56 23.53
CA ALA A 670 -5.03 -17.68 24.43
C ALA A 670 -5.76 -18.41 25.59
N ASP A 671 -6.11 -19.68 25.39
CA ASP A 671 -6.74 -20.55 26.39
C ASP A 671 -5.78 -20.94 27.54
N GLN A 672 -4.48 -20.74 27.37
CA GLN A 672 -3.45 -21.15 28.34
C GLN A 672 -2.77 -19.97 29.05
N ARG A 673 -3.34 -18.76 28.91
CA ARG A 673 -2.83 -17.52 29.56
C ARG A 673 -2.70 -17.64 31.08
N GLU A 674 -3.45 -18.53 31.74
CA GLU A 674 -3.32 -18.77 33.18
C GLU A 674 -1.93 -19.29 33.59
N GLY A 675 -1.27 -20.06 32.72
CA GLY A 675 0.07 -20.61 32.94
C GLY A 675 1.17 -19.54 33.00
N LEU A 676 0.96 -18.37 32.39
CA LEU A 676 1.90 -17.25 32.47
C LEU A 676 2.05 -16.71 33.90
N ARG A 677 0.99 -16.80 34.71
CA ARG A 677 1.03 -16.36 36.12
C ARG A 677 1.93 -17.27 36.95
N GLU A 678 1.89 -18.57 36.70
CA GLU A 678 2.74 -19.55 37.36
C GLU A 678 4.20 -19.42 36.90
N LEU A 679 4.43 -19.23 35.59
CA LEU A 679 5.75 -18.99 35.02
C LEU A 679 6.41 -17.74 35.63
N THR A 680 5.68 -16.62 35.71
CA THR A 680 6.20 -15.36 36.28
C THR A 680 6.50 -15.48 37.77
N ARG A 681 5.74 -16.29 38.53
CA ARG A 681 6.02 -16.55 39.95
C ARG A 681 7.24 -17.45 40.15
N ALA A 682 7.42 -18.44 39.29
CA ALA A 682 8.55 -19.38 39.37
C ALA A 682 9.89 -18.72 38.97
N PHE A 683 9.86 -17.75 38.05
CA PHE A 683 11.05 -17.05 37.55
C PHE A 683 10.91 -15.52 37.76
N PRO A 684 11.06 -15.02 39.00
CA PRO A 684 10.82 -13.61 39.32
C PRO A 684 11.83 -12.64 38.69
N ALA A 685 13.02 -13.13 38.30
CA ALA A 685 14.03 -12.32 37.58
C ALA A 685 13.70 -12.15 36.08
N MET A 686 12.85 -13.01 35.53
CA MET A 686 12.47 -12.99 34.13
C MET A 686 11.57 -11.78 33.84
N THR A 687 11.81 -11.11 32.72
CA THR A 687 10.89 -10.11 32.17
C THR A 687 10.11 -10.71 31.02
N LEU A 688 8.79 -10.80 31.15
CA LEU A 688 7.89 -11.24 30.09
C LEU A 688 7.35 -10.02 29.32
N LEU A 689 7.48 -10.04 28.00
CA LEU A 689 6.93 -9.05 27.08
C LEU A 689 5.86 -9.72 26.22
N GLU A 690 4.64 -9.19 26.25
CA GLU A 690 3.52 -9.66 25.42
C GLU A 690 3.44 -8.82 24.14
N VAL A 691 3.43 -9.49 22.98
CA VAL A 691 3.31 -8.82 21.67
C VAL A 691 2.04 -9.20 20.91
N GLU A 692 1.16 -10.04 21.48
CA GLU A 692 -0.09 -10.47 20.85
C GLU A 692 -0.94 -9.30 20.35
N ALA A 693 -1.15 -8.26 21.17
CA ALA A 693 -1.95 -7.10 20.76
C ALA A 693 -1.39 -6.39 19.51
N ILE A 694 -0.07 -6.43 19.32
CA ILE A 694 0.61 -5.86 18.15
C ILE A 694 0.42 -6.79 16.94
N LEU A 695 0.51 -8.11 17.14
CA LEU A 695 0.29 -9.10 16.09
C LEU A 695 -1.17 -9.07 15.60
N GLU A 696 -2.14 -9.02 16.51
CA GLU A 696 -3.56 -8.85 16.20
C GLU A 696 -3.79 -7.57 15.39
N GLN A 697 -3.22 -6.45 15.83
CA GLN A 697 -3.36 -5.19 15.13
C GLN A 697 -2.71 -5.22 13.73
N LEU A 698 -1.56 -5.86 13.59
CA LEU A 698 -0.90 -6.00 12.30
C LEU A 698 -1.72 -6.90 11.36
N ARG A 699 -2.28 -8.01 11.88
CA ARG A 699 -3.23 -8.88 11.15
C ARG A 699 -4.46 -8.10 10.70
N ASP A 700 -5.06 -7.28 11.56
CA ASP A 700 -6.21 -6.43 11.21
C ASP A 700 -5.88 -5.45 10.08
N ILE A 701 -4.69 -4.83 10.12
CA ILE A 701 -4.22 -3.92 9.05
C ILE A 701 -4.02 -4.71 7.74
N LEU A 702 -3.42 -5.90 7.82
CA LEU A 702 -3.20 -6.76 6.65
C LEU A 702 -4.53 -7.20 6.03
N ASP A 703 -5.52 -7.57 6.85
CA ASP A 703 -6.86 -7.94 6.37
C ASP A 703 -7.57 -6.75 5.70
N GLN A 704 -7.42 -5.54 6.25
CA GLN A 704 -7.94 -4.32 5.63
C GLN A 704 -7.30 -4.03 4.26
N VAL A 705 -5.97 -4.15 4.17
CA VAL A 705 -5.25 -3.94 2.91
C VAL A 705 -5.63 -5.03 1.90
N THR A 706 -5.73 -6.28 2.34
CA THR A 706 -6.15 -7.43 1.53
C THR A 706 -7.51 -7.18 0.88
N LEU A 707 -8.49 -6.82 1.70
CA LEU A 707 -9.84 -6.56 1.25
C LEU A 707 -9.88 -5.34 0.30
N ALA A 708 -9.10 -4.30 0.59
CA ALA A 708 -8.97 -3.16 -0.30
C ALA A 708 -8.46 -3.53 -1.70
N VAL A 709 -7.42 -4.37 -1.77
CA VAL A 709 -6.87 -4.89 -3.02
C VAL A 709 -7.92 -5.69 -3.80
N GLU A 710 -8.72 -6.52 -3.12
CA GLU A 710 -9.82 -7.26 -3.73
C GLU A 710 -10.89 -6.35 -4.35
N TYR A 711 -11.24 -5.25 -3.67
CA TYR A 711 -12.19 -4.28 -4.20
C TYR A 711 -11.67 -3.58 -5.46
N VAL A 712 -10.39 -3.23 -5.48
CA VAL A 712 -9.77 -2.65 -6.67
C VAL A 712 -9.78 -3.64 -7.83
N LEU A 713 -9.58 -4.94 -7.58
CA LEU A 713 -9.71 -5.96 -8.60
C LEU A 713 -11.12 -5.96 -9.22
N VAL A 714 -12.19 -5.85 -8.41
CA VAL A 714 -13.57 -5.75 -8.93
C VAL A 714 -13.73 -4.56 -9.88
N PHE A 715 -13.17 -3.40 -9.53
CA PHE A 715 -13.23 -2.21 -10.37
C PHE A 715 -12.49 -2.37 -11.69
N VAL A 716 -11.30 -2.98 -11.66
CA VAL A 716 -10.53 -3.24 -12.88
C VAL A 716 -11.24 -4.27 -13.76
N LEU A 717 -11.86 -5.29 -13.17
CA LEU A 717 -12.68 -6.27 -13.89
C LEU A 717 -13.86 -5.58 -14.59
N LEU A 718 -14.59 -4.70 -13.90
CA LEU A 718 -15.70 -3.94 -14.49
C LEU A 718 -15.24 -3.06 -15.67
N ALA A 719 -14.08 -2.39 -15.53
CA ALA A 719 -13.48 -1.64 -16.63
C ALA A 719 -13.10 -2.56 -17.81
N GLY A 720 -12.46 -3.69 -17.54
CA GLY A 720 -12.08 -4.70 -18.53
C GLY A 720 -13.28 -5.25 -19.31
N PHE A 721 -14.36 -5.61 -18.62
CA PHE A 721 -15.62 -6.05 -19.26
C PHE A 721 -16.25 -4.97 -20.14
N THR A 722 -16.14 -3.70 -19.72
CA THR A 722 -16.66 -2.58 -20.50
C THR A 722 -15.88 -2.38 -21.79
N VAL A 723 -14.56 -2.50 -21.74
CA VAL A 723 -13.71 -2.49 -22.95
C VAL A 723 -14.02 -3.68 -23.84
N LEU A 724 -14.15 -4.89 -23.28
CA LEU A 724 -14.51 -6.09 -24.03
C LEU A 724 -15.82 -5.87 -24.80
N PHE A 725 -16.84 -5.33 -24.14
CA PHE A 725 -18.11 -5.02 -24.75
C PHE A 725 -18.00 -3.93 -25.83
N ALA A 726 -17.29 -2.83 -25.55
CA ALA A 726 -17.06 -1.74 -26.51
C ALA A 726 -16.33 -2.23 -27.77
N SER A 727 -15.33 -3.10 -27.60
CA SER A 727 -14.56 -3.71 -28.69
C SER A 727 -15.45 -4.60 -29.57
N LEU A 728 -16.21 -5.53 -28.96
CA LEU A 728 -17.16 -6.38 -29.69
C LEU A 728 -18.17 -5.56 -30.49
N GLN A 729 -18.71 -4.51 -29.88
CA GLN A 729 -19.67 -3.64 -30.51
C GLN A 729 -19.10 -2.84 -31.69
N SER A 730 -17.83 -2.44 -31.61
CA SER A 730 -17.16 -1.70 -32.70
C SER A 730 -17.01 -2.52 -33.99
N THR A 731 -16.97 -3.86 -33.89
CA THR A 731 -16.82 -4.76 -35.04
C THR A 731 -18.15 -5.27 -35.60
N LEU A 732 -19.23 -5.21 -34.82
CA LEU A 732 -20.50 -5.87 -35.11
C LEU A 732 -21.14 -5.44 -36.43
N ASP A 733 -21.02 -4.17 -36.83
CA ASP A 733 -21.62 -3.64 -38.06
C ASP A 733 -20.97 -4.24 -39.32
N SER A 734 -19.64 -4.42 -39.32
CA SER A 734 -18.93 -5.11 -40.41
C SER A 734 -19.33 -6.58 -40.49
N ARG A 735 -19.42 -7.24 -39.33
CA ARG A 735 -19.80 -8.66 -39.25
C ARG A 735 -21.21 -8.91 -39.71
N LEU A 736 -22.15 -8.00 -39.44
CA LEU A 736 -23.51 -8.08 -39.94
C LEU A 736 -23.54 -8.08 -41.47
N TYR A 737 -22.83 -7.14 -42.10
CA TYR A 737 -22.77 -7.02 -43.56
C TYR A 737 -22.13 -8.25 -44.22
N GLU A 738 -20.98 -8.68 -43.72
CA GLU A 738 -20.25 -9.84 -44.25
C GLU A 738 -21.02 -11.14 -44.03
N GLY A 739 -21.64 -11.29 -42.86
CA GLY A 739 -22.50 -12.43 -42.55
C GLY A 739 -23.70 -12.50 -43.49
N ALA A 740 -24.33 -11.37 -43.82
CA ALA A 740 -25.41 -11.33 -44.81
C ALA A 740 -24.91 -11.69 -46.21
N LEU A 741 -23.76 -11.16 -46.65
CA LEU A 741 -23.16 -11.47 -47.94
C LEU A 741 -22.80 -12.97 -48.08
N LEU A 742 -22.21 -13.56 -47.06
CA LEU A 742 -21.91 -15.00 -47.07
C LEU A 742 -23.18 -15.85 -47.08
N ARG A 743 -24.25 -15.41 -46.41
CA ARG A 743 -25.56 -16.09 -46.44
C ARG A 743 -26.24 -15.99 -47.80
N THR A 744 -26.11 -14.86 -48.50
CA THR A 744 -26.61 -14.75 -49.88
C THR A 744 -25.84 -15.67 -50.83
N LEU A 745 -24.57 -15.94 -50.55
CA LEU A 745 -23.73 -16.89 -51.29
C LEU A 745 -23.94 -18.36 -50.86
N GLY A 746 -24.90 -18.65 -49.98
CA GLY A 746 -25.27 -20.02 -49.58
C GLY A 746 -24.60 -20.56 -48.31
N ALA A 747 -23.90 -19.73 -47.52
CA ALA A 747 -23.30 -20.17 -46.27
C ALA A 747 -24.36 -20.58 -45.22
N ARG A 748 -24.25 -21.79 -44.68
CA ARG A 748 -25.11 -22.29 -43.59
C ARG A 748 -24.85 -21.54 -42.29
N ARG A 749 -25.88 -21.38 -41.45
CA ARG A 749 -25.80 -20.73 -40.13
C ARG A 749 -24.72 -21.36 -39.23
N ASP A 750 -24.56 -22.67 -39.27
CA ASP A 750 -23.57 -23.37 -38.45
C ASP A 750 -22.12 -23.12 -38.88
N LEU A 751 -21.90 -22.93 -40.20
CA LEU A 751 -20.58 -22.56 -40.72
C LEU A 751 -20.18 -21.16 -40.21
N LEU A 752 -21.10 -20.21 -40.23
CA LEU A 752 -20.89 -18.84 -39.72
C LEU A 752 -20.66 -18.83 -38.21
N ARG A 753 -21.43 -19.63 -37.45
CA ARG A 753 -21.22 -19.80 -36.00
C ARG A 753 -19.84 -20.37 -35.69
N LYS A 754 -19.42 -21.41 -36.42
CA LYS A 754 -18.09 -22.02 -36.24
C LYS A 754 -16.97 -21.04 -36.62
N ALA A 755 -17.09 -20.35 -37.74
CA ALA A 755 -16.10 -19.37 -38.19
C ALA A 755 -15.93 -18.22 -37.18
N ASN A 756 -17.04 -17.63 -36.69
CA ASN A 756 -16.98 -16.55 -35.69
C ASN A 756 -16.37 -17.03 -34.37
N ARG A 757 -16.76 -18.22 -33.87
CA ARG A 757 -16.17 -18.79 -32.64
C ARG A 757 -14.66 -18.97 -32.77
N LEU A 758 -14.21 -19.54 -33.88
CA LEU A 758 -12.79 -19.76 -34.13
C LEU A 758 -12.02 -18.45 -34.24
N GLU A 759 -12.59 -17.44 -34.89
CA GLU A 759 -11.96 -16.12 -35.00
C GLU A 759 -11.79 -15.44 -33.65
N PHE A 760 -12.85 -15.36 -32.85
CA PHE A 760 -12.77 -14.73 -31.53
C PHE A 760 -11.93 -15.54 -30.54
N SER A 761 -11.96 -16.87 -30.61
CA SER A 761 -11.07 -17.70 -29.80
C SER A 761 -9.60 -17.56 -30.23
N LEU A 762 -9.30 -17.41 -31.52
CA LEU A 762 -7.94 -17.15 -31.99
C LEU A 762 -7.46 -15.76 -31.57
N LEU A 763 -8.30 -14.73 -31.71
CA LEU A 763 -8.03 -13.39 -31.18
C LEU A 763 -7.76 -13.45 -29.68
N GLY A 764 -8.57 -14.19 -28.93
CA GLY A 764 -8.43 -14.33 -27.48
C GLY A 764 -7.19 -15.11 -27.06
N ALA A 765 -6.83 -16.17 -27.80
CA ALA A 765 -5.60 -16.92 -27.54
C ALA A 765 -4.35 -16.06 -27.78
N LEU A 766 -4.31 -15.32 -28.89
CA LEU A 766 -3.21 -14.41 -29.20
C LEU A 766 -3.13 -13.24 -28.21
N ALA A 767 -4.27 -12.69 -27.82
CA ALA A 767 -4.35 -11.66 -26.79
C ALA A 767 -3.88 -12.18 -25.43
N GLY A 768 -4.27 -13.40 -25.05
CA GLY A 768 -3.81 -14.03 -23.80
C GLY A 768 -2.32 -14.37 -23.80
N LEU A 769 -1.77 -14.81 -24.94
CA LEU A 769 -0.33 -15.03 -25.09
C LEU A 769 0.45 -13.70 -24.97
N LEU A 770 -0.03 -12.66 -25.64
CA LEU A 770 0.55 -11.33 -25.51
C LEU A 770 0.41 -10.80 -24.08
N ALA A 771 -0.71 -11.08 -23.42
CA ALA A 771 -0.97 -10.65 -22.06
C ALA A 771 -0.03 -11.29 -21.05
N ILE A 772 0.24 -12.60 -21.14
CA ILE A 772 1.14 -13.27 -20.20
C ILE A 772 2.60 -12.84 -20.40
N VAL A 773 3.05 -12.67 -21.65
CA VAL A 773 4.40 -12.14 -21.94
C VAL A 773 4.56 -10.73 -21.36
N ALA A 774 3.54 -9.88 -21.52
CA ALA A 774 3.54 -8.55 -20.96
C ALA A 774 3.47 -8.55 -19.42
N ALA A 775 2.63 -9.43 -18.84
CA ALA A 775 2.46 -9.54 -17.40
C ALA A 775 3.76 -9.98 -16.73
N GLU A 776 4.44 -11.01 -17.23
CA GLU A 776 5.72 -11.48 -16.70
C GLU A 776 6.82 -10.42 -16.78
N LEU A 777 6.87 -9.67 -17.89
CA LEU A 777 7.82 -8.55 -18.01
C LEU A 777 7.52 -7.45 -16.98
N ILE A 778 6.23 -7.12 -16.78
CA ILE A 778 5.82 -6.08 -15.84
C ILE A 778 6.05 -6.52 -14.40
N THR A 779 5.70 -7.75 -14.02
CA THR A 779 5.93 -8.26 -12.66
C THR A 779 7.43 -8.35 -12.38
N TRP A 780 8.25 -8.81 -13.32
CA TRP A 780 9.70 -8.79 -13.19
C TRP A 780 10.27 -7.38 -12.95
N LEU A 781 9.80 -6.37 -13.71
CA LEU A 781 10.20 -4.98 -13.51
C LEU A 781 9.74 -4.44 -12.16
N LEU A 782 8.48 -4.69 -11.77
CA LEU A 782 7.93 -4.23 -10.50
C LEU A 782 8.66 -4.87 -9.32
N TYR A 783 9.01 -6.15 -9.40
CA TYR A 783 9.64 -6.88 -8.30
C TYR A 783 11.06 -6.39 -8.08
N ARG A 784 11.79 -6.15 -9.17
CA ARG A 784 13.16 -5.65 -9.10
C ARG A 784 13.26 -4.17 -8.72
N PHE A 785 12.39 -3.31 -9.24
CA PHE A 785 12.56 -1.86 -9.13
C PHE A 785 11.60 -1.18 -8.15
N ALA A 786 10.45 -1.78 -7.84
CA ALA A 786 9.44 -1.17 -6.98
C ALA A 786 9.21 -1.92 -5.66
N LEU A 787 9.22 -3.26 -5.67
CA LEU A 787 8.83 -4.07 -4.52
C LEU A 787 10.00 -4.79 -3.81
N ASN A 788 11.19 -4.83 -4.42
CA ASN A 788 12.35 -5.56 -3.91
C ASN A 788 12.01 -7.00 -3.49
N LEU A 789 11.26 -7.70 -4.35
CA LEU A 789 10.81 -9.08 -4.14
C LEU A 789 11.53 -10.01 -5.12
N ASP A 790 11.71 -11.26 -4.72
CA ASP A 790 12.22 -12.30 -5.62
C ASP A 790 11.18 -12.67 -6.67
N TRP A 791 11.56 -12.55 -7.94
CA TRP A 791 10.66 -12.89 -9.04
C TRP A 791 10.74 -14.38 -9.38
N GLN A 792 9.58 -15.02 -9.44
CA GLN A 792 9.42 -16.39 -9.92
C GLN A 792 8.48 -16.45 -11.14
N PRO A 793 8.82 -17.26 -12.16
CA PRO A 793 7.99 -17.41 -13.35
C PRO A 793 6.70 -18.22 -13.06
N HIS A 794 5.56 -17.72 -13.53
CA HIS A 794 4.25 -18.31 -13.29
C HIS A 794 3.86 -19.31 -14.40
N TYR A 795 4.53 -20.47 -14.45
CA TYR A 795 4.34 -21.46 -15.53
C TYR A 795 2.89 -21.91 -15.75
N LEU A 796 2.10 -22.02 -14.67
CA LEU A 796 0.68 -22.39 -14.77
C LEU A 796 -0.13 -21.33 -15.55
N LEU A 797 0.18 -20.05 -15.35
CA LEU A 797 -0.48 -18.94 -16.04
C LEU A 797 -0.10 -18.87 -17.53
N TRP A 798 1.08 -19.38 -17.91
CA TRP A 798 1.50 -19.45 -19.32
C TRP A 798 0.55 -20.30 -20.16
N LEU A 799 -0.06 -21.32 -19.56
CA LEU A 799 -1.08 -22.14 -20.21
C LEU A 799 -2.50 -21.60 -19.98
N LEU A 800 -2.83 -21.21 -18.75
CA LEU A 800 -4.19 -20.79 -18.39
C LEU A 800 -4.61 -19.48 -19.03
N VAL A 801 -3.73 -18.49 -19.15
CA VAL A 801 -4.09 -17.14 -19.66
C VAL A 801 -4.46 -17.18 -21.15
N PRO A 802 -3.68 -17.82 -22.06
CA PRO A 802 -4.10 -17.98 -23.45
C PRO A 802 -5.40 -18.76 -23.63
N ILE A 803 -5.59 -19.84 -22.88
CA ILE A 803 -6.81 -20.66 -22.95
C ILE A 803 -8.01 -19.88 -22.40
N GLY A 804 -7.84 -19.23 -21.25
CA GLY A 804 -8.83 -18.37 -20.61
C GLY A 804 -9.22 -17.21 -21.51
N GLY A 805 -8.25 -16.55 -22.15
CA GLY A 805 -8.49 -15.50 -23.15
C GLY A 805 -9.29 -16.01 -24.35
N ALA A 806 -8.94 -17.18 -24.88
CA ALA A 806 -9.65 -17.82 -25.99
C ALA A 806 -11.10 -18.19 -25.64
N LEU A 807 -11.35 -18.64 -24.41
CA LEU A 807 -12.69 -18.95 -23.90
C LEU A 807 -13.49 -17.68 -23.64
N LEU A 808 -12.93 -16.72 -22.91
CA LEU A 808 -13.62 -15.48 -22.53
C LEU A 808 -14.01 -14.65 -23.75
N ILE A 809 -13.05 -14.37 -24.63
CA ILE A 809 -13.30 -13.59 -25.86
C ILE A 809 -14.10 -14.43 -26.87
N GLY A 810 -13.87 -15.74 -26.94
CA GLY A 810 -14.65 -16.66 -27.78
C GLY A 810 -16.13 -16.71 -27.41
N ILE A 811 -16.45 -16.82 -26.11
CA ILE A 811 -17.82 -16.80 -25.58
C ILE A 811 -18.43 -15.42 -25.81
N ALA A 812 -17.72 -14.34 -25.46
CA ALA A 812 -18.24 -12.99 -25.61
C ALA A 812 -18.51 -12.65 -27.09
N GLY A 813 -17.62 -13.05 -28.01
CA GLY A 813 -17.83 -12.94 -29.45
C GLY A 813 -18.97 -13.81 -29.98
N ALA A 814 -19.14 -15.03 -29.46
CA ALA A 814 -20.24 -15.91 -29.82
C ALA A 814 -21.60 -15.34 -29.36
N LEU A 815 -21.67 -14.73 -28.17
CA LEU A 815 -22.85 -14.04 -27.66
C LEU A 815 -23.15 -12.77 -28.46
N GLY A 816 -22.12 -11.93 -28.68
CA GLY A 816 -22.24 -10.65 -29.39
C GLY A 816 -22.65 -10.80 -30.86
N THR A 817 -22.25 -11.89 -31.52
CA THR A 817 -22.59 -12.15 -32.93
C THR A 817 -23.85 -13.00 -33.12
N ARG A 818 -24.61 -13.32 -32.06
CA ARG A 818 -25.91 -14.03 -32.20
C ARG A 818 -26.87 -13.32 -33.15
N ALA A 819 -26.91 -11.98 -33.09
CA ALA A 819 -27.75 -11.16 -33.95
C ALA A 819 -27.38 -11.31 -35.45
N VAL A 820 -26.10 -11.49 -35.77
CA VAL A 820 -25.59 -11.69 -37.14
C VAL A 820 -26.15 -12.95 -37.78
N VAL A 821 -26.27 -14.02 -36.99
CA VAL A 821 -26.77 -15.32 -37.48
C VAL A 821 -28.30 -15.32 -37.60
N ASN A 822 -28.99 -14.47 -36.85
CA ASN A 822 -30.45 -14.46 -36.75
C ASN A 822 -31.15 -13.43 -37.65
N GLN A 823 -30.49 -12.34 -38.06
CA GLN A 823 -31.09 -11.36 -38.98
C GLN A 823 -31.28 -11.92 -40.39
N SER A 824 -32.33 -11.50 -41.10
CA SER A 824 -32.56 -11.95 -42.48
C SER A 824 -31.65 -11.18 -43.45
N PRO A 825 -31.04 -11.86 -44.45
CA PRO A 825 -30.19 -11.17 -45.44
C PRO A 825 -30.93 -10.06 -46.19
N MET A 826 -32.23 -10.25 -46.46
CA MET A 826 -33.06 -9.24 -47.13
C MET A 826 -33.23 -7.95 -46.32
N GLN A 827 -33.40 -8.03 -44.99
CA GLN A 827 -33.53 -6.84 -44.15
C GLN A 827 -32.23 -6.03 -44.09
N LEU A 828 -31.07 -6.70 -44.22
CA LEU A 828 -29.79 -6.02 -44.18
C LEU A 828 -29.44 -5.36 -45.52
N ILE A 829 -29.76 -6.03 -46.64
CA ILE A 829 -29.57 -5.49 -47.99
C ILE A 829 -30.50 -4.29 -48.21
N ASN A 830 -31.75 -4.35 -47.77
CA ASN A 830 -32.71 -3.24 -47.89
C ASN A 830 -32.36 -2.04 -46.98
N ARG A 831 -31.50 -2.22 -45.96
CA ARG A 831 -30.96 -1.12 -45.13
C ARG A 831 -29.67 -0.51 -45.68
N GLY A 832 -28.98 -1.23 -46.57
CA GLY A 832 -27.71 -0.79 -47.18
C GLY A 832 -27.85 -0.15 -48.55
N GLY A 833 -29.06 -0.14 -49.11
CA GLY A 833 -29.44 0.56 -50.35
C GLY A 833 -29.67 2.04 -50.15
#